data_AF-A0A9J6AI55-F1
#
_entry.id   AF-A0A9J6AI55-F1
#
_cell.length_a   1.000
_cell.length_b   1.000
_cell.length_c   1.000
_cell.angle_alpha   90.00
_cell.angle_beta   90.00
_cell.angle_gamma   90.00
#
_symmetry.space_group_name_H-M   'P 1'
#
loop_
_entity.id
_entity.type
_entity.pdbx_description
1 polymer ?
#
loop_
_entity_poly.entity_id
_entity_poly.type
_entity_poly.pdbx_seq_one_letter_code
_entity_poly.pdbx_strand_id
1 'polypeptide(L)'
;MAKTDSKKFPTIQQCESKGREDQTVVADMDGTLLVGRSSFPYFALVAFEVGGISRLIFLILASPLAGFLYYFISESAGIRVLVFATFVGMKVSDIESVARAVLPKFYSSDLHPETRRVFSSCGKRCVLTANPRIMVEPFLKEYLSVDIVIGTEICTYKGRATGFVNESGVLVGHNKAKALQKVFGSKFAPHIGLGDRKTDFPFMNLCKESYIVPPAPGVKPMSRDKLPKPIVFHDGRLVQKPSPLMALIIILWIPVGFLLACLRIAAGALLPMPLVYYAFWALGVRVIIKGNPPPPARKSTGQTGVLFISSHRTLLDPIFLSTALGRPIPAVTYSLSRLSEIISPIKTVRLSRDRIMDANMIKKLLQEGDLVICPEGTTCREPFLLRFSALFAELTNELVPVAMCNKMSMFHGTTARGWKGMDPFYFFMNPSPSYEVNFLNKWPYELTCKAGKSSHDVANYIQRTIAATLSYECTNFTRKDKYMALAGNDGTVTTKSEFASKKFPSSSFTGYSFDECFFFSFRKTSILKLTTNSLSIPIDPTRVTQISWHPRVFIYRNFLTNEECDHFISLAKDSLEKSMVTDLETGESIESEYRTSTGAFLNKAQDEVVANVEARIAAWTFLPEENGEPMQILHYEHGQKYEPHFDFFMDKVNQEIGGHRVATVLMYLSEVDKGGETVFPRSEAADSQPKGDDWSNCAKDGYAVKPKKGDALLFFSLHINATTDRLSLHGSCPVIEGEKWSATKWIHVRSYDSIPSAEKCIDMYPECSSWAASGECDKNPSYMLGTEEYVGHCRKSCNVCS
;
A
#
# COMPACT_ATOMS: atom_id res chain seq x y z
N MET A 1 53.05 -17.60 -16.02
CA MET A 1 52.35 -18.83 -15.59
C MET A 1 52.55 -18.99 -14.09
N ALA A 2 51.56 -18.60 -13.29
CA ALA A 2 51.52 -18.90 -11.86
C ALA A 2 50.33 -19.85 -11.63
N LYS A 3 50.61 -21.03 -11.08
CA LYS A 3 49.63 -22.06 -10.71
C LYS A 3 48.71 -21.50 -9.62
N THR A 4 47.49 -21.09 -9.98
CA THR A 4 46.38 -20.94 -9.02
C THR A 4 45.65 -22.27 -8.98
N ASP A 5 45.91 -23.05 -7.93
CA ASP A 5 45.15 -24.26 -7.63
C ASP A 5 43.65 -23.91 -7.58
N SER A 6 42.89 -24.42 -8.54
CA SER A 6 41.44 -24.30 -8.56
C SER A 6 40.89 -25.09 -7.37
N LYS A 7 40.59 -24.41 -6.25
CA LYS A 7 39.65 -24.94 -5.26
C LYS A 7 38.35 -25.27 -6.00
N LYS A 8 38.11 -26.54 -6.30
CA LYS A 8 36.82 -27.00 -6.81
C LYS A 8 35.85 -26.93 -5.64
N PHE A 9 34.95 -25.94 -5.67
CA PHE A 9 33.85 -25.88 -4.71
C PHE A 9 32.93 -27.10 -4.90
N PRO A 10 32.49 -27.77 -3.83
CA PRO A 10 31.48 -28.82 -3.89
C PRO A 10 30.17 -28.30 -4.48
N THR A 11 29.35 -29.19 -5.04
CA THR A 11 28.03 -28.79 -5.56
C THR A 11 27.03 -28.58 -4.43
N ILE A 12 26.02 -27.73 -4.65
CA ILE A 12 25.00 -27.44 -3.64
C ILE A 12 24.23 -28.67 -3.13
N GLN A 13 24.18 -29.77 -3.90
CA GLN A 13 23.58 -31.03 -3.42
C GLN A 13 24.32 -31.62 -2.21
N GLN A 14 25.62 -31.34 -2.08
CA GLN A 14 26.46 -31.80 -0.98
C GLN A 14 26.31 -30.91 0.27
N CYS A 15 25.52 -29.83 0.21
CA CYS A 15 25.24 -28.97 1.34
C CYS A 15 24.07 -29.52 2.17
N GLU A 16 24.36 -29.92 3.41
CA GLU A 16 23.34 -30.30 4.38
C GLU A 16 22.52 -29.08 4.82
N SER A 17 21.22 -29.26 5.09
CA SER A 17 20.30 -28.17 5.46
C SER A 17 19.75 -28.28 6.89
N LYS A 18 20.26 -29.19 7.72
CA LYS A 18 19.82 -29.38 9.12
C LYS A 18 20.77 -28.65 10.08
N GLY A 19 20.22 -28.09 11.16
CA GLY A 19 21.02 -27.48 12.25
C GLY A 19 21.77 -26.20 11.86
N ARG A 20 21.24 -25.42 10.90
CA ARG A 20 21.90 -24.20 10.39
C ARG A 20 21.25 -22.90 10.86
N GLU A 21 20.40 -22.94 11.88
CA GLU A 21 19.61 -21.79 12.35
C GLU A 21 20.50 -20.62 12.81
N ASP A 22 21.63 -20.88 13.48
CA ASP A 22 22.56 -19.82 13.90
C ASP A 22 23.55 -19.36 12.81
N GLN A 23 23.47 -19.96 11.62
CA GLN A 23 24.44 -19.72 10.55
C GLN A 23 24.02 -18.57 9.63
N THR A 24 25.03 -17.94 9.02
CA THR A 24 24.85 -16.88 8.02
C THR A 24 25.16 -17.41 6.63
N VAL A 25 24.20 -17.30 5.72
CA VAL A 25 24.34 -17.64 4.30
C VAL A 25 24.45 -16.39 3.43
N VAL A 26 25.35 -16.42 2.46
CA VAL A 26 25.53 -15.41 1.43
C VAL A 26 25.33 -16.08 0.08
N ALA A 27 24.40 -15.59 -0.73
CA ALA A 27 24.13 -16.15 -2.05
C ALA A 27 24.16 -15.08 -3.14
N ASP A 28 24.68 -15.42 -4.32
CA ASP A 28 24.38 -14.64 -5.52
C ASP A 28 22.90 -14.78 -5.90
N MET A 29 22.38 -13.82 -6.65
CA MET A 29 20.99 -13.86 -7.11
C MET A 29 20.83 -14.65 -8.41
N ASP A 30 21.40 -14.17 -9.51
CA ASP A 30 21.20 -14.74 -10.85
C ASP A 30 21.98 -16.05 -11.01
N GLY A 31 21.32 -17.14 -11.43
CA GLY A 31 21.94 -18.45 -11.59
C GLY A 31 22.18 -19.23 -10.28
N THR A 32 21.99 -18.58 -9.12
CA THR A 32 22.15 -19.19 -7.79
C THR A 32 20.81 -19.25 -7.08
N LEU A 33 20.25 -18.13 -6.61
CA LEU A 33 18.89 -18.07 -6.05
C LEU A 33 17.83 -18.22 -7.13
N LEU A 34 18.09 -17.68 -8.31
CA LEU A 34 17.27 -17.83 -9.49
C LEU A 34 17.86 -18.90 -10.42
N VAL A 35 17.01 -19.66 -11.11
CA VAL A 35 17.43 -20.62 -12.14
C VAL A 35 18.01 -19.87 -13.34
N GLY A 36 17.39 -18.75 -13.73
CA GLY A 36 17.87 -17.89 -14.80
C GLY A 36 19.22 -17.22 -14.47
N ARG A 37 20.19 -17.36 -15.37
CA ARG A 37 21.50 -16.66 -15.31
C ARG A 37 21.50 -15.30 -15.98
N SER A 38 20.46 -14.98 -16.75
CA SER A 38 20.35 -13.73 -17.47
C SER A 38 19.40 -12.78 -16.75
N SER A 39 19.90 -11.59 -16.44
CA SER A 39 19.12 -10.53 -15.82
C SER A 39 18.26 -9.76 -16.83
N PHE A 40 18.54 -9.90 -18.14
CA PHE A 40 17.84 -9.17 -19.22
C PHE A 40 16.31 -9.17 -19.09
N PRO A 41 15.63 -10.30 -18.79
CA PRO A 41 14.17 -10.30 -18.73
C PRO A 41 13.60 -9.37 -17.66
N TYR A 42 14.32 -9.17 -16.56
CA TYR A 42 13.90 -8.27 -15.48
C TYR A 42 14.13 -6.80 -15.86
N PHE A 43 15.21 -6.48 -16.55
CA PHE A 43 15.41 -5.16 -17.16
C PHE A 43 14.36 -4.87 -18.23
N ALA A 44 14.01 -5.85 -19.07
CA ALA A 44 12.98 -5.73 -20.09
C ALA A 44 11.58 -5.48 -19.49
N LEU A 45 11.27 -6.12 -18.36
CA LEU A 45 10.05 -5.82 -17.61
C LEU A 45 10.02 -4.36 -17.13
N VAL A 46 11.10 -3.86 -16.52
CA VAL A 46 11.15 -2.46 -16.08
C VAL A 46 11.08 -1.50 -17.27
N ALA A 47 11.82 -1.78 -18.34
CA ALA A 47 11.80 -1.02 -19.58
C ALA A 47 10.38 -0.88 -20.14
N PHE A 48 9.65 -1.99 -20.24
CA PHE A 48 8.30 -2.01 -20.78
C PHE A 48 7.27 -1.34 -19.87
N GLU A 49 7.30 -1.62 -18.57
CA GLU A 49 6.27 -1.14 -17.63
C GLU A 49 6.43 0.35 -17.29
N VAL A 50 7.67 0.87 -17.23
CA VAL A 50 7.93 2.29 -16.94
C VAL A 50 8.05 3.11 -18.24
N GLY A 51 8.85 2.62 -19.18
CA GLY A 51 9.20 3.35 -20.39
C GLY A 51 8.36 3.00 -21.62
N GLY A 52 7.47 2.00 -21.53
CA GLY A 52 6.66 1.54 -22.63
C GLY A 52 7.45 0.80 -23.72
N ILE A 53 6.82 0.69 -24.89
CA ILE A 53 7.35 -0.06 -26.03
C ILE A 53 8.64 0.56 -26.57
N SER A 54 8.72 1.90 -26.63
CA SER A 54 9.90 2.60 -27.15
C SER A 54 11.16 2.27 -26.34
N ARG A 55 11.04 2.22 -25.02
CA ARG A 55 12.14 1.85 -24.13
C ARG A 55 12.52 0.38 -24.26
N LEU A 56 11.54 -0.51 -24.42
CA LEU A 56 11.82 -1.93 -24.66
C LEU A 56 12.56 -2.12 -26.00
N ILE A 57 12.17 -1.41 -27.06
CA ILE A 57 12.88 -1.40 -28.35
C ILE A 57 14.33 -0.97 -28.14
N PHE A 58 14.55 0.15 -27.45
CA PHE A 58 15.90 0.65 -27.18
C PHE A 58 16.76 -0.38 -26.43
N LEU A 59 16.20 -1.05 -25.41
CA LEU A 59 16.91 -2.10 -24.67
C LEU A 59 17.25 -3.31 -25.55
N ILE A 60 16.33 -3.74 -26.45
CA ILE A 60 16.62 -4.85 -27.37
C ILE A 60 17.71 -4.47 -28.36
N LEU A 61 17.67 -3.26 -28.93
CA LEU A 61 18.71 -2.79 -29.84
C LEU A 61 20.08 -2.68 -29.15
N ALA A 62 20.11 -2.34 -27.86
CA ALA A 62 21.32 -2.32 -27.05
C ALA A 62 21.79 -3.72 -26.59
N SER A 63 20.93 -4.74 -26.66
CA SER A 63 21.22 -6.07 -26.10
C SER A 63 22.35 -6.84 -26.78
N PRO A 64 22.57 -6.79 -28.12
CA PRO A 64 23.72 -7.43 -28.76
C PRO A 64 25.04 -6.79 -28.29
N LEU A 65 25.06 -5.46 -28.16
CA LEU A 65 26.23 -4.74 -27.63
C LEU A 65 26.47 -5.12 -26.17
N ALA A 66 25.43 -5.15 -25.34
CA ALA A 66 25.54 -5.56 -23.94
C ALA A 66 26.08 -6.99 -23.82
N GLY A 67 25.59 -7.92 -24.65
CA GLY A 67 26.05 -9.30 -24.72
C GLY A 67 27.52 -9.40 -25.17
N PHE A 68 27.91 -8.68 -26.22
CA PHE A 68 29.29 -8.63 -26.68
C PHE A 68 30.24 -8.13 -25.59
N LEU A 69 29.91 -7.00 -24.95
CA LEU A 69 30.69 -6.47 -23.83
C LEU A 69 30.74 -7.46 -22.66
N TYR A 70 29.62 -8.10 -22.32
CA TYR A 70 29.53 -9.06 -21.21
C TYR A 70 30.46 -10.26 -21.39
N TYR A 71 30.48 -10.87 -22.58
CA TYR A 71 31.24 -12.11 -22.83
C TYR A 71 32.68 -11.87 -23.27
N PHE A 72 32.97 -10.82 -24.03
CA PHE A 72 34.30 -10.60 -24.62
C PHE A 72 35.16 -9.57 -23.89
N ILE A 73 34.57 -8.67 -23.09
CA ILE A 73 35.31 -7.58 -22.41
C ILE A 73 35.21 -7.70 -20.90
N SER A 74 34.01 -7.52 -20.34
CA SER A 74 33.75 -7.61 -18.91
C SER A 74 32.26 -7.71 -18.63
N GLU A 75 31.89 -8.62 -17.73
CA GLU A 75 30.52 -8.73 -17.19
C GLU A 75 29.99 -7.38 -16.67
N SER A 76 30.85 -6.57 -16.02
CA SER A 76 30.49 -5.23 -15.55
C SER A 76 30.14 -4.26 -16.70
N ALA A 77 30.78 -4.38 -17.85
CA ALA A 77 30.55 -3.48 -18.98
C ALA A 77 29.19 -3.76 -19.64
N GLY A 78 28.84 -5.04 -19.81
CA GLY A 78 27.53 -5.43 -20.32
C GLY A 78 26.38 -4.97 -19.42
N ILE A 79 26.51 -5.12 -18.10
CA ILE A 79 25.48 -4.69 -17.14
C ILE A 79 25.33 -3.17 -17.14
N ARG A 80 26.40 -2.38 -17.30
CA ARG A 80 26.31 -0.91 -17.45
C ARG A 80 25.46 -0.51 -18.65
N VAL A 81 25.57 -1.21 -19.78
CA VAL A 81 24.73 -0.95 -20.96
C VAL A 81 23.27 -1.27 -20.66
N LEU A 82 22.97 -2.40 -20.00
CA LEU A 82 21.59 -2.73 -19.61
C LEU A 82 20.99 -1.71 -18.64
N VAL A 83 21.78 -1.26 -17.67
CA VAL A 83 21.41 -0.22 -16.70
C VAL A 83 21.12 1.09 -17.42
N PHE A 84 22.01 1.53 -18.30
CA PHE A 84 21.80 2.76 -19.07
C PHE A 84 20.56 2.66 -19.96
N ALA A 85 20.47 1.60 -20.76
CA ALA A 85 19.37 1.41 -21.71
C ALA A 85 18.01 1.41 -21.03
N THR A 86 17.93 0.79 -19.85
CA THR A 86 16.69 0.69 -19.06
C THR A 86 16.39 1.98 -18.33
N PHE A 87 17.33 2.53 -17.56
CA PHE A 87 17.02 3.51 -16.52
C PHE A 87 17.19 4.98 -16.92
N VAL A 88 17.92 5.29 -17.99
CA VAL A 88 18.25 6.69 -18.31
C VAL A 88 16.98 7.55 -18.46
N GLY A 89 16.88 8.55 -17.58
CA GLY A 89 15.79 9.50 -17.54
C GLY A 89 14.50 8.98 -16.92
N MET A 90 14.43 7.79 -16.34
CA MET A 90 13.24 7.30 -15.62
C MET A 90 13.09 7.97 -14.24
N LYS A 91 11.87 8.13 -13.75
CA LYS A 91 11.65 8.54 -12.35
C LYS A 91 11.94 7.38 -11.42
N VAL A 92 12.61 7.66 -10.30
CA VAL A 92 12.97 6.66 -9.29
C VAL A 92 11.72 6.01 -8.70
N SER A 93 10.69 6.81 -8.38
CA SER A 93 9.41 6.33 -7.86
C SER A 93 8.72 5.29 -8.76
N ASP A 94 8.82 5.45 -10.08
CA ASP A 94 8.19 4.55 -11.04
C ASP A 94 8.94 3.21 -11.10
N ILE A 95 10.27 3.25 -10.99
CA ILE A 95 11.12 2.06 -10.88
C ILE A 95 10.80 1.28 -9.61
N GLU A 96 10.76 1.96 -8.45
CA GLU A 96 10.42 1.35 -7.16
C GLU A 96 9.02 0.72 -7.17
N SER A 97 8.07 1.41 -7.81
CA SER A 97 6.73 0.87 -7.97
C SER A 97 6.75 -0.43 -8.79
N VAL A 98 7.47 -0.49 -9.92
CA VAL A 98 7.58 -1.71 -10.73
C VAL A 98 8.33 -2.83 -9.99
N ALA A 99 9.36 -2.47 -9.23
CA ALA A 99 10.10 -3.42 -8.40
C ALA A 99 9.23 -4.04 -7.30
N ARG A 100 8.29 -3.30 -6.72
CA ARG A 100 7.32 -3.81 -5.73
C ARG A 100 6.17 -4.59 -6.36
N ALA A 101 5.62 -4.12 -7.48
CA ALA A 101 4.35 -4.63 -7.98
C ALA A 101 4.47 -5.65 -9.13
N VAL A 102 5.52 -5.61 -9.97
CA VAL A 102 5.65 -6.50 -11.15
C VAL A 102 6.68 -7.58 -10.92
N LEU A 103 7.90 -7.18 -10.53
CA LEU A 103 9.04 -8.09 -10.49
C LEU A 103 8.88 -9.29 -9.54
N PRO A 104 8.20 -9.19 -8.36
CA PRO A 104 8.07 -10.32 -7.44
C PRO A 104 7.43 -11.55 -8.08
N LYS A 105 6.43 -11.35 -8.95
CA LYS A 105 5.78 -12.43 -9.69
C LYS A 105 6.80 -13.22 -10.52
N PHE A 106 7.64 -12.51 -11.26
CA PHE A 106 8.61 -13.14 -12.17
C PHE A 106 9.80 -13.76 -11.43
N TYR A 107 10.30 -13.10 -10.37
CA TYR A 107 11.35 -13.68 -9.55
C TYR A 107 10.88 -14.94 -8.84
N SER A 108 9.65 -14.94 -8.30
CA SER A 108 9.10 -16.12 -7.61
C SER A 108 8.98 -17.34 -8.52
N SER A 109 8.67 -17.13 -9.81
CA SER A 109 8.57 -18.19 -10.82
C SER A 109 9.91 -18.71 -11.31
N ASP A 110 11.03 -18.14 -10.85
CA ASP A 110 12.38 -18.48 -11.28
C ASP A 110 13.25 -18.95 -10.11
N LEU A 111 12.68 -19.22 -8.93
CA LEU A 111 13.45 -19.63 -7.74
C LEU A 111 14.02 -21.04 -7.88
N HIS A 112 15.31 -21.17 -7.55
CA HIS A 112 16.02 -22.44 -7.58
C HIS A 112 15.71 -23.29 -6.33
N PRO A 113 15.17 -24.52 -6.49
CA PRO A 113 14.71 -25.33 -5.35
C PRO A 113 15.83 -25.72 -4.37
N GLU A 114 16.98 -26.21 -4.86
CA GLU A 114 18.10 -26.59 -3.98
C GLU A 114 18.72 -25.41 -3.24
N THR A 115 18.93 -24.29 -3.93
CA THR A 115 19.40 -23.06 -3.28
C THR A 115 18.42 -22.61 -2.21
N ARG A 116 17.11 -22.68 -2.47
CA ARG A 116 16.10 -22.34 -1.47
C ARG A 116 16.14 -23.28 -0.26
N ARG A 117 16.37 -24.58 -0.45
CA ARG A 117 16.50 -25.57 0.64
C ARG A 117 17.58 -25.14 1.64
N VAL A 118 18.77 -24.78 1.16
CA VAL A 118 19.89 -24.35 2.01
C VAL A 118 19.70 -22.92 2.53
N PHE A 119 19.22 -22.02 1.67
CA PHE A 119 19.06 -20.61 2.02
C PHE A 119 17.99 -20.39 3.10
N SER A 120 16.92 -21.20 3.08
CA SER A 120 15.85 -21.15 4.09
C SER A 120 16.25 -21.69 5.45
N SER A 121 17.18 -22.65 5.51
CA SER A 121 17.61 -23.28 6.76
C SER A 121 18.54 -22.42 7.61
N CYS A 122 19.03 -21.29 7.08
CA CYS A 122 19.92 -20.38 7.78
C CYS A 122 19.13 -19.24 8.45
N GLY A 123 19.52 -18.85 9.67
CA GLY A 123 18.84 -17.77 10.41
C GLY A 123 19.22 -16.38 9.95
N LYS A 124 20.43 -16.17 9.40
CA LYS A 124 20.81 -14.89 8.78
C LYS A 124 21.10 -15.06 7.29
N ARG A 125 20.43 -14.26 6.46
CA ARG A 125 20.39 -14.40 4.99
C ARG A 125 20.86 -13.12 4.32
N CYS A 126 21.90 -13.25 3.52
CA CYS A 126 22.48 -12.16 2.74
C CYS A 126 22.46 -12.50 1.26
N VAL A 127 22.09 -11.53 0.42
CA VAL A 127 22.11 -11.66 -1.03
C VAL A 127 23.03 -10.62 -1.63
N LEU A 128 23.96 -11.08 -2.47
CA LEU A 128 24.78 -10.26 -3.34
C LEU A 128 24.20 -10.33 -4.74
N THR A 129 24.18 -9.20 -5.47
CA THR A 129 23.75 -9.22 -6.87
C THR A 129 24.45 -8.15 -7.69
N ALA A 130 24.69 -8.45 -8.97
CA ALA A 130 25.12 -7.46 -9.94
C ALA A 130 23.96 -6.56 -10.42
N ASN A 131 22.71 -6.97 -10.19
CA ASN A 131 21.53 -6.17 -10.54
C ASN A 131 21.40 -4.92 -9.65
N PRO A 132 20.76 -3.85 -10.17
CA PRO A 132 20.42 -2.70 -9.37
C PRO A 132 19.62 -3.08 -8.13
N ARG A 133 20.08 -2.64 -6.94
CA ARG A 133 19.45 -2.95 -5.65
C ARG A 133 17.96 -2.61 -5.64
N ILE A 134 17.62 -1.44 -6.16
CA ILE A 134 16.26 -0.91 -6.31
C ILE A 134 15.28 -1.88 -7.01
N MET A 135 15.76 -2.76 -7.89
CA MET A 135 14.93 -3.75 -8.58
C MET A 135 14.65 -5.00 -7.75
N VAL A 136 15.60 -5.41 -6.92
CA VAL A 136 15.59 -6.75 -6.30
C VAL A 136 15.22 -6.71 -4.83
N GLU A 137 15.55 -5.62 -4.14
CA GLU A 137 15.42 -5.51 -2.69
C GLU A 137 13.98 -5.71 -2.20
N PRO A 138 12.93 -5.15 -2.85
CA PRO A 138 11.57 -5.38 -2.41
C PRO A 138 11.18 -6.86 -2.41
N PHE A 139 11.52 -7.59 -3.47
CA PHE A 139 11.24 -9.03 -3.54
C PHE A 139 12.01 -9.82 -2.48
N LEU A 140 13.32 -9.57 -2.36
CA LEU A 140 14.19 -10.31 -1.47
C LEU A 140 13.80 -10.12 0.01
N LYS A 141 13.51 -8.88 0.41
CA LYS A 141 13.13 -8.58 1.80
C LYS A 141 11.71 -9.06 2.12
N GLU A 142 10.74 -8.74 1.26
CA GLU A 142 9.33 -8.97 1.57
C GLU A 142 8.88 -10.42 1.40
N TYR A 143 9.41 -11.13 0.39
CA TYR A 143 8.94 -12.47 0.02
C TYR A 143 9.91 -13.60 0.39
N LEU A 144 11.21 -13.31 0.52
CA LEU A 144 12.23 -14.31 0.90
C LEU A 144 12.79 -14.11 2.31
N SER A 145 12.38 -13.04 3.01
CA SER A 145 12.88 -12.66 4.34
C SER A 145 14.42 -12.61 4.35
N VAL A 146 14.99 -11.91 3.39
CA VAL A 146 16.44 -11.63 3.32
C VAL A 146 16.75 -10.46 4.25
N ASP A 147 17.72 -10.64 5.15
CA ASP A 147 18.11 -9.59 6.11
C ASP A 147 18.95 -8.51 5.46
N ILE A 148 19.89 -8.91 4.60
CA ILE A 148 20.87 -8.02 3.99
C ILE A 148 20.89 -8.18 2.47
N VAL A 149 20.58 -7.11 1.75
CA VAL A 149 20.65 -7.07 0.28
C VAL A 149 21.77 -6.12 -0.13
N ILE A 150 22.74 -6.63 -0.88
CA ILE A 150 23.89 -5.88 -1.40
C ILE A 150 23.81 -5.95 -2.93
N GLY A 151 23.37 -4.86 -3.57
CA GLY A 151 23.20 -4.77 -5.02
C GLY A 151 23.97 -3.61 -5.63
N THR A 152 24.02 -3.55 -6.96
CA THR A 152 24.61 -2.41 -7.67
C THR A 152 23.78 -1.15 -7.40
N GLU A 153 24.43 -0.05 -7.04
CA GLU A 153 23.74 1.22 -6.80
C GLU A 153 23.76 2.09 -8.05
N ILE A 154 22.60 2.67 -8.41
CA ILE A 154 22.45 3.54 -9.58
C ILE A 154 22.53 5.01 -9.18
N CYS A 155 23.08 5.84 -10.07
CA CYS A 155 23.15 7.28 -9.89
C CYS A 155 21.77 7.92 -10.13
N THR A 156 21.39 8.84 -9.25
CA THR A 156 20.13 9.58 -9.35
C THR A 156 20.37 11.09 -9.29
N TYR A 157 19.61 11.86 -10.08
CA TYR A 157 19.61 13.31 -10.07
C TYR A 157 18.18 13.84 -10.09
N LYS A 158 17.82 14.70 -9.12
CA LYS A 158 16.48 15.29 -8.96
C LYS A 158 15.34 14.25 -9.04
N GLY A 159 15.49 13.11 -8.36
CA GLY A 159 14.49 12.02 -8.36
C GLY A 159 14.39 11.22 -9.66
N ARG A 160 15.34 11.39 -10.60
CA ARG A 160 15.42 10.61 -11.84
C ARG A 160 16.71 9.80 -11.89
N ALA A 161 16.66 8.60 -12.47
CA ALA A 161 17.83 7.79 -12.70
C ALA A 161 18.64 8.35 -13.89
N THR A 162 19.95 8.51 -13.71
CA THR A 162 20.83 9.02 -14.78
C THR A 162 21.21 7.94 -15.80
N GLY A 163 20.96 6.67 -15.48
CA GLY A 163 21.39 5.52 -16.28
C GLY A 163 22.83 5.08 -16.01
N PHE A 164 23.53 5.72 -15.08
CA PHE A 164 24.88 5.33 -14.65
C PHE A 164 24.87 4.64 -13.29
N VAL A 165 25.95 3.93 -13.00
CA VAL A 165 26.18 3.28 -11.70
C VAL A 165 27.08 4.15 -10.83
N ASN A 166 26.93 4.07 -9.51
CA ASN A 166 27.76 4.80 -8.54
C ASN A 166 29.24 4.42 -8.62
N GLU A 167 30.10 5.18 -7.94
CA GLU A 167 31.56 4.98 -7.91
C GLU A 167 32.00 3.57 -7.46
N SER A 168 31.16 2.89 -6.67
CA SER A 168 31.39 1.49 -6.27
C SER A 168 31.34 0.51 -7.44
N GLY A 169 30.85 0.94 -8.60
CA GLY A 169 30.75 0.16 -9.82
C GLY A 169 29.69 -0.93 -9.75
N VAL A 170 29.68 -1.79 -10.78
CA VAL A 170 28.80 -2.97 -10.79
C VAL A 170 29.40 -4.02 -9.86
N LEU A 171 28.55 -4.64 -9.04
CA LEU A 171 28.97 -5.66 -8.08
C LEU A 171 29.20 -7.01 -8.76
N VAL A 172 30.40 -7.19 -9.28
CA VAL A 172 30.87 -8.42 -9.94
C VAL A 172 32.29 -8.74 -9.46
N GLY A 173 32.66 -10.01 -9.34
CA GLY A 173 34.04 -10.39 -9.04
C GLY A 173 34.50 -9.87 -7.69
N HIS A 174 35.68 -9.23 -7.68
CA HIS A 174 36.26 -8.64 -6.48
C HIS A 174 35.40 -7.52 -5.87
N ASN A 175 34.51 -6.87 -6.64
CA ASN A 175 33.62 -5.85 -6.08
C ASN A 175 32.56 -6.48 -5.16
N LYS A 176 32.05 -7.69 -5.48
CA LYS A 176 31.18 -8.46 -4.57
C LYS A 176 31.91 -8.77 -3.25
N ALA A 177 33.15 -9.23 -3.34
CA ALA A 177 33.98 -9.55 -2.18
C ALA A 177 34.25 -8.32 -1.30
N LYS A 178 34.64 -7.18 -1.90
CA LYS A 178 34.85 -5.92 -1.18
C LYS A 178 33.57 -5.41 -0.50
N ALA A 179 32.44 -5.48 -1.20
CA ALA A 179 31.15 -5.08 -0.64
C ALA A 179 30.75 -5.97 0.54
N LEU A 180 30.98 -7.28 0.45
CA LEU A 180 30.73 -8.22 1.54
C LEU A 180 31.61 -7.92 2.77
N GLN A 181 32.91 -7.69 2.57
CA GLN A 181 33.84 -7.31 3.65
C GLN A 181 33.46 -5.99 4.32
N LYS A 182 32.93 -5.02 3.56
CA LYS A 182 32.47 -3.75 4.11
C LYS A 182 31.29 -3.92 5.07
N VAL A 183 30.43 -4.92 4.83
CA VAL A 183 29.22 -5.17 5.64
C VAL A 183 29.51 -6.02 6.87
N PHE A 184 30.29 -7.09 6.74
CA PHE A 184 30.58 -7.99 7.86
C PHE A 184 31.88 -7.67 8.60
N GLY A 185 32.69 -6.75 8.08
CA GLY A 185 34.03 -6.46 8.60
C GLY A 185 35.03 -7.57 8.30
N SER A 186 36.31 -7.32 8.59
CA SER A 186 37.40 -8.29 8.35
C SER A 186 37.43 -9.45 9.35
N LYS A 187 36.69 -9.36 10.46
CA LYS A 187 36.70 -10.35 11.56
C LYS A 187 35.56 -11.36 11.51
N PHE A 188 34.46 -11.07 10.81
CA PHE A 188 33.30 -11.95 10.73
C PHE A 188 33.19 -12.57 9.34
N ALA A 189 33.52 -13.86 9.24
CA ALA A 189 33.36 -14.64 8.01
C ALA A 189 31.97 -15.29 7.99
N PRO A 190 31.14 -15.02 6.97
CA PRO A 190 29.89 -15.75 6.76
C PRO A 190 30.13 -17.25 6.68
N HIS A 191 29.13 -18.04 7.10
CA HIS A 191 29.29 -19.49 7.21
C HIS A 191 29.23 -20.16 5.84
N ILE A 192 28.29 -19.76 4.98
CA ILE A 192 28.03 -20.42 3.70
C ILE A 192 28.04 -19.39 2.57
N GLY A 193 28.80 -19.68 1.52
CA GLY A 193 28.79 -18.94 0.25
C GLY A 193 28.17 -19.78 -0.88
N LEU A 194 27.16 -19.24 -1.57
CA LEU A 194 26.53 -19.87 -2.72
C LEU A 194 26.74 -19.00 -3.97
N GLY A 195 27.27 -19.59 -5.04
CA GLY A 195 27.48 -18.92 -6.33
C GLY A 195 27.36 -19.88 -7.50
N ASP A 196 27.30 -19.37 -8.74
CA ASP A 196 27.09 -20.22 -9.93
C ASP A 196 28.21 -20.13 -10.97
N ARG A 197 29.09 -19.13 -10.85
CA ARG A 197 30.15 -18.85 -11.83
C ARG A 197 31.46 -18.38 -11.20
N LYS A 198 32.50 -18.31 -12.02
CA LYS A 198 33.87 -17.94 -11.60
C LYS A 198 33.95 -16.54 -11.00
N THR A 199 33.10 -15.61 -11.42
CA THR A 199 33.06 -14.24 -10.88
C THR A 199 32.48 -14.18 -9.46
N ASP A 200 31.95 -15.28 -8.93
CA ASP A 200 31.50 -15.39 -7.53
C ASP A 200 32.59 -15.91 -6.59
N PHE A 201 33.62 -16.57 -7.13
CA PHE A 201 34.69 -17.18 -6.34
C PHE A 201 35.37 -16.21 -5.36
N PRO A 202 35.59 -14.92 -5.70
CA PRO A 202 36.19 -13.98 -4.76
C PRO A 202 35.42 -13.81 -3.45
N PHE A 203 34.07 -13.79 -3.46
CA PHE A 203 33.30 -13.67 -2.21
C PHE A 203 33.07 -15.04 -1.56
N MET A 204 32.96 -16.10 -2.36
CA MET A 204 32.85 -17.48 -1.84
C MET A 204 34.09 -17.84 -1.00
N ASN A 205 35.28 -17.43 -1.44
CA ASN A 205 36.53 -17.62 -0.69
C ASN A 205 36.56 -16.90 0.68
N LEU A 206 35.66 -15.94 0.93
CA LEU A 206 35.54 -15.27 2.23
C LEU A 206 34.61 -16.02 3.21
N CYS A 207 33.87 -17.01 2.73
CA CYS A 207 32.96 -17.80 3.54
C CYS A 207 33.66 -19.05 4.09
N LYS A 208 33.21 -19.57 5.24
CA LYS A 208 33.79 -20.77 5.87
C LYS A 208 33.62 -22.01 4.98
N GLU A 209 32.41 -22.20 4.46
CA GLU A 209 32.03 -23.22 3.49
C GLU A 209 31.48 -22.53 2.23
N SER A 210 31.64 -23.14 1.07
CA SER A 210 31.08 -22.61 -0.17
C SER A 210 30.74 -23.69 -1.16
N TYR A 211 29.62 -23.49 -1.85
CA TYR A 211 29.04 -24.46 -2.77
C TYR A 211 28.68 -23.81 -4.10
N ILE A 212 28.91 -24.54 -5.18
CA ILE A 212 28.58 -24.10 -6.53
C ILE A 212 27.20 -24.62 -6.95
N VAL A 213 26.40 -23.75 -7.55
CA VAL A 213 25.14 -24.10 -8.19
C VAL A 213 25.41 -24.34 -9.68
N PRO A 214 25.44 -25.60 -10.14
CA PRO A 214 25.76 -25.89 -11.52
C PRO A 214 24.64 -25.43 -12.47
N PRO A 215 24.97 -25.10 -13.73
CA PRO A 215 23.95 -24.91 -14.76
C PRO A 215 23.26 -26.24 -14.99
N ALA A 216 22.01 -26.37 -14.56
CA ALA A 216 21.24 -27.60 -14.70
C ALA A 216 20.08 -27.38 -15.68
N PRO A 217 20.27 -27.70 -16.98
CA PRO A 217 19.21 -27.58 -17.97
C PRO A 217 18.04 -28.51 -17.58
N GLY A 218 16.85 -27.94 -17.43
CA GLY A 218 15.63 -28.70 -17.08
C GLY A 218 15.26 -28.71 -15.60
N VAL A 219 16.01 -28.05 -14.71
CA VAL A 219 15.54 -27.82 -13.33
C VAL A 219 14.26 -26.98 -13.37
N LYS A 220 13.16 -27.56 -12.89
CA LYS A 220 11.90 -26.85 -12.75
C LYS A 220 12.02 -25.86 -11.58
N PRO A 221 11.68 -24.58 -11.77
CA PRO A 221 11.58 -23.63 -10.66
C PRO A 221 10.63 -24.15 -9.58
N MET A 222 10.87 -23.71 -8.35
CA MET A 222 10.04 -24.07 -7.20
C MET A 222 8.57 -23.64 -7.40
N SER A 223 7.62 -24.44 -6.89
CA SER A 223 6.20 -24.02 -6.87
C SER A 223 6.00 -22.79 -5.98
N ARG A 224 5.08 -21.92 -6.40
CA ARG A 224 4.78 -20.65 -5.73
C ARG A 224 4.17 -20.87 -4.34
N ASP A 225 3.53 -22.01 -4.10
CA ASP A 225 2.91 -22.39 -2.82
C ASP A 225 3.94 -22.64 -1.71
N LYS A 226 5.23 -22.78 -2.07
CA LYS A 226 6.34 -22.99 -1.13
C LYS A 226 7.04 -21.69 -0.72
N LEU A 227 6.49 -20.54 -1.11
CA LEU A 227 7.00 -19.24 -0.67
C LEU A 227 6.59 -18.98 0.78
N PRO A 228 7.44 -18.35 1.60
CA PRO A 228 7.09 -17.90 2.95
C PRO A 228 5.87 -16.98 2.99
N LYS A 229 5.75 -16.11 1.98
CA LYS A 229 4.65 -15.17 1.81
C LYS A 229 4.06 -15.37 0.41
N PRO A 230 2.76 -15.68 0.27
CA PRO A 230 2.14 -15.82 -1.03
C PRO A 230 2.04 -14.47 -1.75
N ILE A 231 2.25 -14.48 -3.06
CA ILE A 231 2.04 -13.29 -3.90
C ILE A 231 0.56 -13.24 -4.25
N VAL A 232 -0.21 -12.50 -3.47
CA VAL A 232 -1.66 -12.31 -3.71
C VAL A 232 -1.90 -11.20 -4.74
N PHE A 233 -1.13 -10.12 -4.65
CA PHE A 233 -1.21 -8.99 -5.56
C PHE A 233 0.05 -8.86 -6.39
N HIS A 234 -0.14 -8.80 -7.70
CA HIS A 234 0.88 -8.33 -8.62
C HIS A 234 0.23 -7.52 -9.74
N ASP A 235 1.03 -6.70 -10.39
CA ASP A 235 0.63 -5.85 -11.51
C ASP A 235 1.50 -6.13 -12.74
N GLY A 236 1.38 -5.28 -13.75
CA GLY A 236 2.15 -5.34 -14.99
C GLY A 236 1.33 -5.87 -16.16
N ARG A 237 1.71 -5.49 -17.36
CA ARG A 237 1.03 -5.81 -18.62
C ARG A 237 1.48 -7.13 -19.21
N LEU A 238 2.71 -7.59 -18.98
CA LEU A 238 3.19 -8.84 -19.59
C LEU A 238 2.78 -10.08 -18.78
N VAL A 239 2.30 -11.11 -19.49
CA VAL A 239 1.95 -12.40 -18.88
C VAL A 239 3.19 -13.25 -18.64
N GLN A 240 4.06 -13.34 -19.65
CA GLN A 240 5.25 -14.18 -19.67
C GLN A 240 6.54 -13.38 -19.44
N LYS A 241 7.57 -14.07 -18.95
CA LYS A 241 8.91 -13.50 -18.75
C LYS A 241 9.52 -13.15 -20.12
N PRO A 242 9.86 -11.88 -20.40
CA PRO A 242 10.33 -11.46 -21.72
C PRO A 242 11.81 -11.83 -21.91
N SER A 243 12.08 -13.06 -22.36
CA SER A 243 13.39 -13.40 -22.94
C SER A 243 13.69 -12.49 -24.14
N PRO A 244 14.95 -12.31 -24.58
CA PRO A 244 15.26 -11.46 -25.74
C PRO A 244 14.40 -11.78 -26.98
N LEU A 245 14.23 -13.08 -27.27
CA LEU A 245 13.37 -13.54 -28.37
C LEU A 245 11.89 -13.21 -28.13
N MET A 246 11.37 -13.49 -26.93
CA MET A 246 9.97 -13.17 -26.61
C MET A 246 9.70 -11.67 -26.59
N ALA A 247 10.65 -10.86 -26.13
CA ALA A 247 10.57 -9.41 -26.15
C ALA A 247 10.49 -8.86 -27.59
N LEU A 248 11.28 -9.44 -28.51
CA LEU A 248 11.20 -9.12 -29.93
C LEU A 248 9.85 -9.51 -30.52
N ILE A 249 9.36 -10.72 -30.23
CA ILE A 249 8.04 -11.18 -30.67
C ILE A 249 6.94 -10.25 -30.15
N ILE A 250 7.00 -9.83 -28.89
CA ILE A 250 6.04 -8.89 -28.30
C ILE A 250 6.03 -7.57 -29.08
N ILE A 251 7.19 -6.98 -29.37
CA ILE A 251 7.27 -5.71 -30.12
C ILE A 251 6.67 -5.85 -31.52
N LEU A 252 7.05 -6.90 -32.24
CA LEU A 252 6.56 -7.15 -33.60
C LEU A 252 5.05 -7.43 -33.62
N TRP A 253 4.53 -8.06 -32.57
CA TRP A 253 3.12 -8.38 -32.45
C TRP A 253 2.26 -7.16 -32.13
N ILE A 254 2.76 -6.17 -31.38
CA ILE A 254 1.92 -5.05 -30.90
C ILE A 254 1.15 -4.31 -32.02
N PRO A 255 1.76 -3.92 -33.15
CA PRO A 255 1.02 -3.25 -34.23
C PRO A 255 -0.12 -4.10 -34.79
N VAL A 256 0.16 -5.39 -35.05
CA VAL A 256 -0.83 -6.35 -35.58
C VAL A 256 -1.92 -6.64 -34.55
N GLY A 257 -1.51 -6.93 -33.32
CA GLY A 257 -2.40 -7.20 -32.20
C GLY A 257 -3.30 -6.01 -31.87
N PHE A 258 -2.82 -4.78 -32.00
CA PHE A 258 -3.61 -3.58 -31.75
C PHE A 258 -4.73 -3.43 -32.80
N LEU A 259 -4.44 -3.63 -34.08
CA LEU A 259 -5.46 -3.64 -35.13
C LEU A 259 -6.50 -4.76 -34.91
N LEU A 260 -6.03 -5.95 -34.55
CA LEU A 260 -6.91 -7.07 -34.19
C LEU A 260 -7.78 -6.76 -32.96
N ALA A 261 -7.22 -6.06 -31.97
CA ALA A 261 -7.95 -5.62 -30.80
C ALA A 261 -9.04 -4.61 -31.15
N CYS A 262 -8.76 -3.63 -32.01
CA CYS A 262 -9.76 -2.70 -32.52
C CYS A 262 -10.91 -3.43 -33.23
N LEU A 263 -10.60 -4.42 -34.08
CA LEU A 263 -11.60 -5.22 -34.77
C LEU A 263 -12.48 -6.02 -33.79
N ARG A 264 -11.87 -6.64 -32.77
CA ARG A 264 -12.58 -7.38 -31.72
C ARG A 264 -13.46 -6.47 -30.87
N ILE A 265 -12.96 -5.30 -30.46
CA ILE A 265 -13.74 -4.31 -29.71
C ILE A 265 -14.92 -3.81 -30.56
N ALA A 266 -14.68 -3.50 -31.84
CA ALA A 266 -15.74 -3.08 -32.77
C ALA A 266 -16.80 -4.16 -32.96
N ALA A 267 -16.41 -5.43 -33.08
CA ALA A 267 -17.35 -6.55 -33.15
C ALA A 267 -18.23 -6.65 -31.90
N GLY A 268 -17.66 -6.42 -30.70
CA GLY A 268 -18.43 -6.39 -29.46
C GLY A 268 -19.39 -5.19 -29.39
N ALA A 269 -18.95 -4.01 -29.81
CA ALA A 269 -19.68 -2.75 -29.71
C ALA A 269 -20.78 -2.56 -30.78
N LEU A 270 -20.56 -3.04 -32.00
CA LEU A 270 -21.43 -2.76 -33.15
C LEU A 270 -22.41 -3.91 -33.46
N LEU A 271 -22.12 -5.15 -33.05
CA LEU A 271 -22.99 -6.29 -33.34
C LEU A 271 -24.04 -6.52 -32.25
N PRO A 272 -25.23 -7.04 -32.61
CA PRO A 272 -26.20 -7.53 -31.64
C PRO A 272 -25.61 -8.62 -30.74
N MET A 273 -25.92 -8.60 -29.44
CA MET A 273 -25.38 -9.54 -28.44
C MET A 273 -25.44 -11.03 -28.83
N PRO A 274 -26.52 -11.56 -29.44
CA PRO A 274 -26.55 -12.96 -29.89
C PRO A 274 -25.49 -13.30 -30.96
N LEU A 275 -25.07 -12.32 -31.76
CA LEU A 275 -24.06 -12.49 -32.81
C LEU A 275 -22.63 -12.29 -32.30
N VAL A 276 -22.45 -11.54 -31.20
CA VAL A 276 -21.13 -11.25 -30.61
C VAL A 276 -20.39 -12.54 -30.25
N TYR A 277 -21.07 -13.57 -29.75
CA TYR A 277 -20.47 -14.88 -29.44
C TYR A 277 -19.77 -15.49 -30.68
N TYR A 278 -20.48 -15.55 -31.81
CA TYR A 278 -19.96 -16.10 -33.05
C TYR A 278 -18.87 -15.22 -33.67
N ALA A 279 -19.04 -13.88 -33.60
CA ALA A 279 -18.04 -12.93 -34.07
C ALA A 279 -16.72 -13.05 -33.28
N PHE A 280 -16.80 -13.13 -31.95
CA PHE A 280 -15.63 -13.37 -31.10
C PHE A 280 -14.95 -14.68 -31.43
N TRP A 281 -15.70 -15.76 -31.63
CA TRP A 281 -15.15 -17.04 -32.05
C TRP A 281 -14.41 -16.95 -33.40
N ALA A 282 -15.02 -16.32 -34.41
CA ALA A 282 -14.41 -16.11 -35.72
C ALA A 282 -13.15 -15.22 -35.65
N LEU A 283 -13.12 -14.26 -34.74
CA LEU A 283 -11.97 -13.39 -34.48
C LEU A 283 -10.93 -14.01 -33.54
N GLY A 284 -11.07 -15.28 -33.14
CA GLY A 284 -10.10 -16.02 -32.33
C GLY A 284 -10.20 -15.83 -30.81
N VAL A 285 -11.28 -15.21 -30.33
CA VAL A 285 -11.63 -15.07 -28.90
C VAL A 285 -12.56 -16.22 -28.51
N ARG A 286 -12.10 -17.09 -27.61
CA ARG A 286 -12.90 -18.26 -27.20
C ARG A 286 -13.76 -17.94 -25.97
N VAL A 287 -15.07 -18.08 -26.09
CA VAL A 287 -16.01 -17.97 -24.96
C VAL A 287 -16.54 -19.36 -24.65
N ILE A 288 -16.27 -19.85 -23.44
CA ILE A 288 -16.69 -21.15 -22.95
C ILE A 288 -17.78 -20.93 -21.92
N ILE A 289 -18.97 -21.46 -22.18
CA ILE A 289 -20.13 -21.33 -21.30
C ILE A 289 -20.29 -22.66 -20.56
N LYS A 290 -20.33 -22.61 -19.23
CA LYS A 290 -20.61 -23.76 -18.36
C LYS A 290 -21.82 -23.48 -17.48
N GLY A 291 -22.52 -24.53 -17.09
CA GLY A 291 -23.78 -24.42 -16.36
C GLY A 291 -24.93 -23.94 -17.25
N ASN A 292 -26.08 -23.69 -16.63
CA ASN A 292 -27.30 -23.31 -17.33
C ASN A 292 -27.61 -21.82 -17.12
N PRO A 293 -27.49 -20.96 -18.15
CA PRO A 293 -27.83 -19.55 -18.02
C PRO A 293 -29.33 -19.38 -17.75
N PRO A 294 -29.73 -18.52 -16.79
CA PRO A 294 -31.14 -18.31 -16.49
C PRO A 294 -31.88 -17.54 -17.61
N PRO A 295 -33.19 -17.81 -17.82
CA PRO A 295 -33.99 -17.10 -18.81
C PRO A 295 -34.10 -15.60 -18.46
N PRO A 296 -34.51 -14.74 -19.43
CA PRO A 296 -34.72 -13.31 -19.17
C PRO A 296 -35.88 -13.09 -18.20
N ALA A 297 -35.71 -12.14 -17.27
CA ALA A 297 -36.79 -11.69 -16.40
C ALA A 297 -37.95 -11.11 -17.25
N ARG A 298 -39.17 -11.62 -17.05
CA ARG A 298 -40.37 -11.14 -17.77
C ARG A 298 -41.08 -10.09 -16.94
N LYS A 299 -41.06 -8.82 -17.40
CA LYS A 299 -41.74 -7.68 -16.77
C LYS A 299 -43.24 -7.90 -16.52
N SER A 300 -43.90 -8.75 -17.31
CA SER A 300 -45.33 -9.07 -17.20
C SER A 300 -45.73 -9.90 -15.97
N THR A 301 -44.78 -10.43 -15.21
CA THR A 301 -45.04 -11.33 -14.06
C THR A 301 -44.75 -10.71 -12.69
N GLY A 302 -44.37 -9.42 -12.64
CA GLY A 302 -43.98 -8.75 -11.39
C GLY A 302 -42.64 -9.23 -10.79
N GLN A 303 -41.91 -10.09 -11.51
CA GLN A 303 -40.58 -10.57 -11.09
C GLN A 303 -39.52 -9.48 -11.26
N THR A 304 -38.79 -9.20 -10.18
CA THR A 304 -37.58 -8.37 -10.19
C THR A 304 -36.45 -9.07 -10.95
N GLY A 305 -35.55 -8.32 -11.56
CA GLY A 305 -34.41 -8.89 -12.29
C GLY A 305 -33.48 -9.72 -11.42
N VAL A 306 -32.72 -10.61 -12.07
CA VAL A 306 -31.73 -11.46 -11.41
C VAL A 306 -30.43 -10.69 -11.21
N LEU A 307 -29.84 -10.80 -10.03
CA LEU A 307 -28.53 -10.24 -9.71
C LEU A 307 -27.44 -11.30 -9.91
N PHE A 308 -26.64 -11.11 -10.95
CA PHE A 308 -25.47 -11.94 -11.23
C PHE A 308 -24.28 -11.47 -10.39
N ILE A 309 -23.72 -12.38 -9.59
CA ILE A 309 -22.61 -12.09 -8.69
C ILE A 309 -21.36 -12.73 -9.26
N SER A 310 -20.50 -11.92 -9.86
CA SER A 310 -19.34 -12.37 -10.62
C SER A 310 -18.04 -12.20 -9.82
N SER A 311 -17.15 -13.19 -9.86
CA SER A 311 -15.73 -12.95 -9.52
C SER A 311 -15.12 -11.92 -10.48
N HIS A 312 -14.14 -11.13 -10.04
CA HIS A 312 -13.60 -10.05 -10.86
C HIS A 312 -12.17 -10.33 -11.33
N ARG A 313 -12.00 -10.63 -12.63
CA ARG A 313 -10.70 -10.89 -13.25
C ARG A 313 -10.28 -9.78 -14.19
N THR A 314 -11.23 -9.26 -14.98
CA THR A 314 -11.00 -8.08 -15.83
C THR A 314 -12.20 -7.16 -15.83
N LEU A 315 -12.02 -5.92 -16.27
CA LEU A 315 -13.16 -5.03 -16.51
C LEU A 315 -14.14 -5.59 -17.56
N LEU A 316 -13.71 -6.57 -18.37
CA LEU A 316 -14.50 -7.21 -19.41
C LEU A 316 -15.40 -8.34 -18.88
N ASP A 317 -15.31 -8.73 -17.60
CA ASP A 317 -16.16 -9.80 -17.04
C ASP A 317 -17.65 -9.58 -17.37
N PRO A 318 -18.23 -8.38 -17.13
CA PRO A 318 -19.63 -8.13 -17.45
C PRO A 318 -20.00 -8.23 -18.94
N ILE A 319 -19.04 -7.92 -19.82
CA ILE A 319 -19.22 -8.00 -21.27
C ILE A 319 -19.29 -9.46 -21.69
N PHE A 320 -18.34 -10.29 -21.23
CA PHE A 320 -18.35 -11.72 -21.53
C PHE A 320 -19.53 -12.45 -20.90
N LEU A 321 -19.99 -12.01 -19.72
CA LEU A 321 -21.23 -12.49 -19.12
C LEU A 321 -22.45 -12.18 -20.01
N SER A 322 -22.54 -10.96 -20.54
CA SER A 322 -23.61 -10.55 -21.46
C SER A 322 -23.56 -11.31 -22.78
N THR A 323 -22.36 -11.55 -23.31
CA THR A 323 -22.14 -12.40 -24.48
C THR A 323 -22.60 -13.84 -24.22
N ALA A 324 -22.29 -14.41 -23.05
CA ALA A 324 -22.71 -15.76 -22.67
C ALA A 324 -24.23 -15.89 -22.50
N LEU A 325 -24.91 -14.81 -22.06
CA LEU A 325 -26.38 -14.77 -21.94
C LEU A 325 -27.09 -14.42 -23.25
N GLY A 326 -26.36 -13.97 -24.27
CA GLY A 326 -26.92 -13.51 -25.54
C GLY A 326 -27.74 -12.22 -25.42
N ARG A 327 -27.67 -11.50 -24.29
CA ARG A 327 -28.41 -10.26 -24.02
C ARG A 327 -27.55 -9.25 -23.25
N PRO A 328 -27.71 -7.95 -23.49
CA PRO A 328 -26.94 -6.93 -22.78
C PRO A 328 -27.41 -6.82 -21.34
N ILE A 329 -26.48 -6.88 -20.38
CA ILE A 329 -26.78 -6.73 -18.95
C ILE A 329 -26.01 -5.53 -18.40
N PRO A 330 -26.70 -4.56 -17.76
CA PRO A 330 -26.04 -3.45 -17.10
C PRO A 330 -25.04 -3.91 -16.03
N ALA A 331 -23.93 -3.19 -15.90
CA ALA A 331 -22.88 -3.50 -14.94
C ALA A 331 -22.60 -2.33 -14.01
N VAL A 332 -22.55 -2.59 -12.70
CA VAL A 332 -22.14 -1.57 -11.72
C VAL A 332 -20.63 -1.64 -11.48
N THR A 333 -19.95 -0.49 -11.48
CA THR A 333 -18.49 -0.40 -11.37
C THR A 333 -18.05 0.77 -10.48
N TYR A 334 -16.95 0.59 -9.73
CA TYR A 334 -16.41 1.64 -8.84
C TYR A 334 -15.32 2.53 -9.48
N SER A 335 -14.69 2.06 -10.55
CA SER A 335 -13.57 2.73 -11.20
C SER A 335 -13.47 2.25 -12.64
N LEU A 336 -14.02 3.02 -13.58
CA LEU A 336 -13.95 2.75 -15.00
C LEU A 336 -13.42 3.98 -15.75
N SER A 337 -12.52 3.76 -16.70
CA SER A 337 -12.01 4.84 -17.55
C SER A 337 -13.12 5.34 -18.48
N ARG A 338 -13.14 6.65 -18.79
CA ARG A 338 -14.13 7.22 -19.71
C ARG A 338 -14.08 6.55 -21.09
N LEU A 339 -12.88 6.21 -21.57
CA LEU A 339 -12.72 5.51 -22.84
C LEU A 339 -13.37 4.13 -22.81
N SER A 340 -13.16 3.36 -21.73
CA SER A 340 -13.75 2.03 -21.55
C SER A 340 -15.28 2.08 -21.49
N GLU A 341 -15.84 3.16 -20.94
CA GLU A 341 -17.29 3.40 -20.89
C GLU A 341 -17.87 3.72 -22.28
N ILE A 342 -17.17 4.53 -23.08
CA ILE A 342 -17.58 4.88 -24.45
C ILE A 342 -17.59 3.65 -25.38
N ILE A 343 -16.58 2.78 -25.26
CA ILE A 343 -16.46 1.59 -26.13
C ILE A 343 -17.23 0.37 -25.60
N SER A 344 -17.92 0.50 -24.47
CA SER A 344 -18.64 -0.60 -23.84
C SER A 344 -19.92 -0.93 -24.62
N PRO A 345 -20.18 -2.21 -24.96
CA PRO A 345 -21.43 -2.63 -25.60
C PRO A 345 -22.61 -2.74 -24.62
N ILE A 346 -22.34 -2.55 -23.32
CA ILE A 346 -23.33 -2.63 -22.24
C ILE A 346 -23.37 -1.32 -21.46
N LYS A 347 -24.53 -1.03 -20.87
CA LYS A 347 -24.69 0.09 -19.93
C LYS A 347 -23.81 -0.14 -18.71
N THR A 348 -22.85 0.75 -18.48
CA THR A 348 -22.07 0.74 -17.24
C THR A 348 -22.56 1.85 -16.32
N VAL A 349 -22.64 1.55 -15.03
CA VAL A 349 -23.14 2.49 -14.01
C VAL A 349 -22.07 2.67 -12.95
N ARG A 350 -21.68 3.92 -12.69
CA ARG A 350 -20.66 4.26 -11.70
C ARG A 350 -21.29 4.35 -10.32
N LEU A 351 -20.74 3.59 -9.38
CA LEU A 351 -21.11 3.65 -7.97
C LEU A 351 -20.43 4.85 -7.29
N SER A 352 -21.15 5.55 -6.41
CA SER A 352 -20.71 6.78 -5.72
C SER A 352 -19.85 6.49 -4.48
N ARG A 353 -19.72 5.21 -4.08
CA ARG A 353 -19.04 4.77 -2.85
C ARG A 353 -19.75 5.19 -1.57
N ASP A 354 -21.00 5.64 -1.70
CA ASP A 354 -21.93 5.84 -0.61
C ASP A 354 -22.87 4.63 -0.55
N ARG A 355 -22.92 3.95 0.60
CA ARG A 355 -23.67 2.70 0.75
C ARG A 355 -25.17 2.88 0.45
N ILE A 356 -25.77 4.00 0.87
CA ILE A 356 -27.20 4.24 0.74
C ILE A 356 -27.54 4.59 -0.71
N MET A 357 -26.76 5.50 -1.32
CA MET A 357 -26.95 5.85 -2.73
C MET A 357 -26.74 4.65 -3.65
N ASP A 358 -25.67 3.87 -3.43
CA ASP A 358 -25.35 2.68 -4.21
C ASP A 358 -26.46 1.61 -4.05
N ALA A 359 -26.97 1.41 -2.82
CA ALA A 359 -28.10 0.50 -2.58
C ALA A 359 -29.36 0.90 -3.33
N ASN A 360 -29.73 2.18 -3.27
CA ASN A 360 -30.92 2.70 -3.96
C ASN A 360 -30.78 2.61 -5.48
N MET A 361 -29.60 2.93 -6.01
CA MET A 361 -29.28 2.80 -7.42
C MET A 361 -29.37 1.36 -7.91
N ILE A 362 -28.77 0.41 -7.18
CA ILE A 362 -28.82 -1.01 -7.52
C ILE A 362 -30.26 -1.53 -7.47
N LYS A 363 -31.05 -1.16 -6.44
CA LYS A 363 -32.48 -1.53 -6.36
C LYS A 363 -33.26 -1.02 -7.56
N LYS A 364 -33.03 0.22 -7.99
CA LYS A 364 -33.67 0.80 -9.18
C LYS A 364 -33.31 0.01 -10.44
N LEU A 365 -32.04 -0.33 -10.64
CA LEU A 365 -31.60 -1.12 -11.79
C LEU A 365 -32.20 -2.54 -11.80
N LEU A 366 -32.33 -3.17 -10.63
CA LEU A 366 -32.96 -4.50 -10.50
C LEU A 366 -34.47 -4.48 -10.78
N GLN A 367 -35.14 -3.34 -10.63
CA GLN A 367 -36.52 -3.16 -11.08
C GLN A 367 -36.61 -3.02 -12.60
N GLU A 368 -35.58 -2.45 -13.24
CA GLU A 368 -35.53 -2.29 -14.70
C GLU A 368 -35.24 -3.62 -15.43
N GLY A 369 -34.44 -4.51 -14.83
CA GLY A 369 -34.09 -5.82 -15.37
C GLY A 369 -32.92 -6.48 -14.63
N ASP A 370 -32.26 -7.44 -15.28
CA ASP A 370 -31.09 -8.14 -14.73
C ASP A 370 -29.90 -7.18 -14.53
N LEU A 371 -29.04 -7.49 -13.57
CA LEU A 371 -27.87 -6.68 -13.24
C LEU A 371 -26.68 -7.59 -12.93
N VAL A 372 -25.47 -7.17 -13.29
CA VAL A 372 -24.23 -7.80 -12.82
C VAL A 372 -23.48 -6.92 -11.85
N ILE A 373 -23.02 -7.52 -10.75
CA ILE A 373 -22.14 -6.92 -9.76
C ILE A 373 -20.90 -7.78 -9.56
N CYS A 374 -19.76 -7.10 -9.46
CA CYS A 374 -18.48 -7.69 -9.07
C CYS A 374 -18.17 -7.27 -7.62
N PRO A 375 -18.62 -8.04 -6.60
CA PRO A 375 -18.56 -7.62 -5.19
C PRO A 375 -17.14 -7.53 -4.64
N GLU A 376 -16.17 -8.15 -5.31
CA GLU A 376 -14.72 -8.01 -5.06
C GLU A 376 -14.26 -6.55 -5.21
N GLY A 377 -14.94 -5.77 -6.08
CA GLY A 377 -14.67 -4.36 -6.34
C GLY A 377 -13.31 -4.05 -6.98
N THR A 378 -12.46 -5.06 -7.15
CA THR A 378 -11.15 -4.96 -7.78
C THR A 378 -10.71 -6.32 -8.31
N THR A 379 -9.78 -6.33 -9.27
CA THR A 379 -9.32 -7.57 -9.89
C THR A 379 -8.18 -8.24 -9.13
N CYS A 380 -8.31 -9.54 -8.85
CA CYS A 380 -7.20 -10.40 -8.50
C CYS A 380 -6.81 -11.27 -9.72
N ARG A 381 -5.52 -11.42 -9.99
CA ARG A 381 -5.03 -12.23 -11.13
C ARG A 381 -4.61 -13.63 -10.71
N GLU A 382 -4.20 -13.76 -9.47
CA GLU A 382 -3.72 -15.01 -8.88
C GLU A 382 -4.94 -15.85 -8.45
N PRO A 383 -4.76 -17.15 -8.15
CA PRO A 383 -5.84 -18.07 -7.78
C PRO A 383 -6.40 -17.80 -6.37
N PHE A 384 -6.65 -16.52 -6.07
CA PHE A 384 -7.30 -16.02 -4.87
C PHE A 384 -8.60 -15.31 -5.25
N LEU A 385 -9.55 -15.31 -4.34
CA LEU A 385 -10.78 -14.52 -4.43
C LEU A 385 -10.81 -13.55 -3.25
N LEU A 386 -10.81 -12.25 -3.54
CA LEU A 386 -10.82 -11.23 -2.48
C LEU A 386 -12.18 -11.15 -1.80
N ARG A 387 -12.21 -10.47 -0.64
CA ARG A 387 -13.41 -10.35 0.18
C ARG A 387 -14.55 -9.72 -0.62
N PHE A 388 -15.72 -10.35 -0.56
CA PHE A 388 -16.93 -9.80 -1.18
C PHE A 388 -17.59 -8.77 -0.26
N SER A 389 -18.00 -7.63 -0.84
CA SER A 389 -18.90 -6.70 -0.16
C SER A 389 -20.25 -7.38 0.13
N ALA A 390 -20.78 -7.22 1.34
CA ALA A 390 -22.07 -7.81 1.72
C ALA A 390 -23.29 -7.06 1.17
N LEU A 391 -23.09 -5.87 0.60
CA LEU A 391 -24.18 -4.99 0.17
C LEU A 391 -25.18 -5.69 -0.75
N PHE A 392 -24.70 -6.46 -1.73
CA PHE A 392 -25.57 -7.11 -2.72
C PHE A 392 -26.55 -8.12 -2.10
N ALA A 393 -26.16 -8.76 -1.00
CA ALA A 393 -26.96 -9.79 -0.33
C ALA A 393 -28.20 -9.18 0.36
N GLU A 394 -28.18 -7.89 0.68
CA GLU A 394 -29.29 -7.17 1.31
C GLU A 394 -30.34 -6.69 0.30
N LEU A 395 -30.00 -6.67 -0.99
CA LEU A 395 -30.80 -5.97 -2.01
C LEU A 395 -31.81 -6.89 -2.70
N THR A 396 -31.52 -8.18 -2.84
CA THR A 396 -32.40 -9.14 -3.49
C THR A 396 -32.17 -10.57 -3.02
N ASN A 397 -33.18 -11.41 -3.17
CA ASN A 397 -33.11 -12.86 -3.00
C ASN A 397 -32.91 -13.61 -4.33
N GLU A 398 -32.94 -12.89 -5.46
CA GLU A 398 -32.72 -13.42 -6.81
C GLU A 398 -31.23 -13.37 -7.16
N LEU A 399 -30.43 -14.22 -6.51
CA LEU A 399 -28.97 -14.21 -6.61
C LEU A 399 -28.48 -15.39 -7.47
N VAL A 400 -27.66 -15.12 -8.49
CA VAL A 400 -26.99 -16.15 -9.31
C VAL A 400 -25.48 -15.93 -9.28
N PRO A 401 -24.72 -16.78 -8.56
CA PRO A 401 -23.27 -16.74 -8.57
C PRO A 401 -22.71 -17.12 -9.95
N VAL A 402 -21.69 -16.39 -10.42
CA VAL A 402 -21.00 -16.66 -11.68
C VAL A 402 -19.51 -16.71 -11.43
N ALA A 403 -18.91 -17.85 -11.74
CA ALA A 403 -17.48 -18.05 -11.67
C ALA A 403 -16.84 -17.67 -13.01
N MET A 404 -15.97 -16.64 -12.99
CA MET A 404 -15.28 -16.12 -14.16
C MET A 404 -13.82 -16.53 -14.14
N CYS A 405 -13.36 -17.14 -15.24
CA CYS A 405 -11.95 -17.44 -15.46
C CYS A 405 -11.54 -16.91 -16.84
N ASN A 406 -10.34 -16.36 -16.95
CA ASN A 406 -9.77 -15.96 -18.23
C ASN A 406 -8.39 -16.59 -18.43
N LYS A 407 -8.03 -16.80 -19.69
CA LYS A 407 -6.69 -17.25 -20.08
C LYS A 407 -6.15 -16.30 -21.14
N MET A 408 -4.96 -15.79 -20.86
CA MET A 408 -4.23 -14.83 -21.69
C MET A 408 -2.82 -15.38 -21.91
N SER A 409 -2.22 -15.06 -23.06
CA SER A 409 -0.91 -15.61 -23.44
C SER A 409 0.20 -14.56 -23.44
N MET A 410 -0.10 -13.31 -23.78
CA MET A 410 0.90 -12.23 -23.91
C MET A 410 0.64 -11.08 -22.95
N PHE A 411 -0.60 -10.60 -22.86
CA PHE A 411 -0.92 -9.37 -22.12
C PHE A 411 -2.03 -9.54 -21.10
N HIS A 412 -1.84 -8.94 -19.92
CA HIS A 412 -2.89 -8.79 -18.93
C HIS A 412 -3.86 -7.68 -19.33
N GLY A 413 -5.15 -8.02 -19.34
CA GLY A 413 -6.26 -7.12 -19.66
C GLY A 413 -6.66 -6.14 -18.56
N THR A 414 -5.87 -6.02 -17.50
CA THR A 414 -6.08 -5.04 -16.42
C THR A 414 -4.76 -4.48 -15.95
N THR A 415 -4.75 -3.32 -15.32
CA THR A 415 -3.59 -2.82 -14.59
C THR A 415 -4.03 -2.02 -13.37
N ALA A 416 -3.28 -2.10 -12.28
CA ALA A 416 -3.47 -1.18 -11.17
C ALA A 416 -2.86 0.19 -11.49
N ARG A 417 -1.76 0.21 -12.26
CA ARG A 417 -0.96 1.40 -12.57
C ARG A 417 -0.98 1.77 -14.05
N GLY A 418 -0.82 3.06 -14.34
CA GLY A 418 -0.83 3.58 -15.70
C GLY A 418 -2.24 3.79 -16.27
N TRP A 419 -2.32 3.96 -17.60
CA TRP A 419 -3.58 4.33 -18.24
C TRP A 419 -4.51 3.12 -18.43
N LYS A 420 -5.55 3.03 -17.59
CA LYS A 420 -6.57 1.97 -17.62
C LYS A 420 -7.43 1.93 -18.89
N GLY A 421 -7.43 3.00 -19.69
CA GLY A 421 -8.15 3.01 -20.97
C GLY A 421 -7.66 1.94 -21.96
N MET A 422 -6.41 1.51 -21.82
CA MET A 422 -5.80 0.48 -22.67
C MET A 422 -6.13 -0.95 -22.24
N ASP A 423 -6.79 -1.15 -21.10
CA ASP A 423 -7.09 -2.48 -20.54
C ASP A 423 -7.83 -3.40 -21.53
N PRO A 424 -8.90 -2.94 -22.21
CA PRO A 424 -9.60 -3.74 -23.22
C PRO A 424 -8.69 -4.10 -24.40
N PHE A 425 -7.88 -3.15 -24.85
CA PHE A 425 -6.98 -3.35 -25.97
C PHE A 425 -5.95 -4.42 -25.64
N TYR A 426 -5.27 -4.34 -24.49
CA TYR A 426 -4.31 -5.36 -24.08
C TYR A 426 -4.94 -6.75 -23.96
N PHE A 427 -6.17 -6.86 -23.44
CA PHE A 427 -6.87 -8.14 -23.44
C PHE A 427 -7.06 -8.68 -24.86
N PHE A 428 -7.65 -7.88 -25.75
CA PHE A 428 -7.96 -8.29 -27.12
C PHE A 428 -6.74 -8.34 -28.06
N MET A 429 -5.58 -7.83 -27.64
CA MET A 429 -4.31 -8.00 -28.35
C MET A 429 -3.74 -9.40 -28.18
N ASN A 430 -4.19 -10.20 -27.21
CA ASN A 430 -3.72 -11.58 -27.09
C ASN A 430 -4.05 -12.36 -28.37
N PRO A 431 -3.16 -13.22 -28.90
CA PRO A 431 -3.44 -13.99 -30.11
C PRO A 431 -4.74 -14.82 -30.04
N SER A 432 -4.93 -15.57 -28.95
CA SER A 432 -6.17 -16.33 -28.69
C SER A 432 -6.55 -16.26 -27.21
N PRO A 433 -7.21 -15.17 -26.78
CA PRO A 433 -7.71 -15.07 -25.42
C PRO A 433 -8.91 -15.99 -25.25
N SER A 434 -9.10 -16.52 -24.04
CA SER A 434 -10.30 -17.27 -23.70
C SER A 434 -10.94 -16.78 -22.42
N TYR A 435 -12.27 -16.81 -22.40
CA TYR A 435 -13.11 -16.55 -21.23
C TYR A 435 -13.95 -17.77 -20.95
N GLU A 436 -13.96 -18.21 -19.69
CA GLU A 436 -14.86 -19.24 -19.20
C GLU A 436 -15.85 -18.58 -18.24
N VAL A 437 -17.13 -18.68 -18.59
CA VAL A 437 -18.26 -18.15 -17.83
C VAL A 437 -19.03 -19.35 -17.28
N ASN A 438 -18.93 -19.58 -15.97
CA ASN A 438 -19.58 -20.71 -15.33
C ASN A 438 -20.75 -20.24 -14.46
N PHE A 439 -21.96 -20.52 -14.91
CA PHE A 439 -23.20 -20.23 -14.21
C PHE A 439 -23.45 -21.28 -13.13
N LEU A 440 -23.48 -20.83 -11.88
CA LEU A 440 -23.86 -21.68 -10.76
C LEU A 440 -25.38 -21.64 -10.54
N ASN A 441 -25.88 -22.61 -9.79
CA ASN A 441 -27.29 -22.69 -9.44
C ASN A 441 -27.74 -21.40 -8.74
N LYS A 442 -28.99 -21.00 -9.01
CA LYS A 442 -29.65 -19.91 -8.29
C LYS A 442 -29.54 -20.17 -6.78
N TRP A 443 -29.21 -19.11 -6.04
CA TRP A 443 -29.02 -19.21 -4.60
C TRP A 443 -30.32 -19.62 -3.90
N PRO A 444 -30.32 -20.67 -3.05
CA PRO A 444 -31.51 -21.12 -2.35
C PRO A 444 -32.09 -20.04 -1.44
N TYR A 445 -33.42 -19.95 -1.35
CA TYR A 445 -34.11 -18.91 -0.57
C TYR A 445 -33.75 -18.99 0.93
N GLU A 446 -33.58 -20.20 1.46
CA GLU A 446 -33.24 -20.49 2.86
C GLU A 446 -31.85 -19.95 3.24
N LEU A 447 -30.99 -19.71 2.26
CA LEU A 447 -29.66 -19.17 2.41
C LEU A 447 -29.58 -17.67 2.11
N THR A 448 -30.72 -16.97 2.01
CA THR A 448 -30.78 -15.51 1.77
C THR A 448 -31.03 -14.71 3.05
N CYS A 449 -30.79 -13.41 3.00
CA CYS A 449 -31.07 -12.50 4.12
C CYS A 449 -32.56 -12.47 4.50
N LYS A 450 -33.47 -12.65 3.52
CA LYS A 450 -34.91 -12.69 3.78
C LYS A 450 -35.34 -13.91 4.60
N ALA A 451 -34.57 -14.99 4.56
CA ALA A 451 -34.77 -16.17 5.42
C ALA A 451 -34.05 -16.06 6.78
N GLY A 452 -33.52 -14.88 7.13
CA GLY A 452 -32.89 -14.62 8.43
C GLY A 452 -31.37 -14.82 8.49
N LYS A 453 -30.69 -15.05 7.36
CA LYS A 453 -29.20 -15.08 7.33
C LYS A 453 -28.61 -13.67 7.38
N SER A 454 -27.41 -13.51 7.95
CA SER A 454 -26.71 -12.23 7.89
C SER A 454 -26.16 -11.99 6.47
N SER A 455 -26.11 -10.72 6.04
CA SER A 455 -25.59 -10.36 4.71
C SER A 455 -24.13 -10.75 4.52
N HIS A 456 -23.35 -10.71 5.59
CA HIS A 456 -21.97 -11.18 5.62
C HIS A 456 -21.86 -12.69 5.40
N ASP A 457 -22.72 -13.49 6.03
CA ASP A 457 -22.72 -14.94 5.84
C ASP A 457 -23.06 -15.30 4.39
N VAL A 458 -24.11 -14.68 3.83
CA VAL A 458 -24.50 -14.88 2.43
C VAL A 458 -23.35 -14.56 1.49
N ALA A 459 -22.69 -13.40 1.67
CA ALA A 459 -21.55 -13.00 0.85
C ALA A 459 -20.36 -13.98 0.99
N ASN A 460 -20.04 -14.42 2.20
CA ASN A 460 -18.96 -15.37 2.47
C ASN A 460 -19.26 -16.75 1.88
N TYR A 461 -20.51 -17.22 1.94
CA TYR A 461 -20.90 -18.49 1.33
C TYR A 461 -20.78 -18.42 -0.18
N ILE A 462 -21.28 -17.35 -0.81
CA ILE A 462 -21.17 -17.16 -2.26
C ILE A 462 -19.72 -17.05 -2.70
N GLN A 463 -18.87 -16.32 -1.95
CA GLN A 463 -17.43 -16.25 -2.19
C GLN A 463 -16.81 -17.66 -2.17
N ARG A 464 -17.10 -18.47 -1.14
CA ARG A 464 -16.59 -19.84 -1.03
C ARG A 464 -17.06 -20.75 -2.16
N THR A 465 -18.32 -20.66 -2.58
CA THR A 465 -18.86 -21.47 -3.68
C THR A 465 -18.18 -21.13 -5.01
N ILE A 466 -17.99 -19.84 -5.30
CA ILE A 466 -17.26 -19.40 -6.49
C ILE A 466 -15.80 -19.84 -6.42
N ALA A 467 -15.16 -19.67 -5.26
CA ALA A 467 -13.77 -20.06 -5.05
C ALA A 467 -13.56 -21.56 -5.23
N ALA A 468 -14.43 -22.40 -4.65
CA ALA A 468 -14.41 -23.85 -4.82
C ALA A 468 -14.58 -24.27 -6.28
N THR A 469 -15.47 -23.59 -7.01
CA THR A 469 -15.69 -23.83 -8.45
C THR A 469 -14.43 -23.53 -9.29
N LEU A 470 -13.70 -22.47 -8.93
CA LEU A 470 -12.50 -22.03 -9.63
C LEU A 470 -11.22 -22.70 -9.11
N SER A 471 -11.30 -23.50 -8.04
CA SER A 471 -10.14 -24.01 -7.28
C SER A 471 -9.25 -22.88 -6.76
N TYR A 472 -9.85 -21.83 -6.22
CA TYR A 472 -9.19 -20.65 -5.66
C TYR A 472 -9.31 -20.59 -4.14
N GLU A 473 -8.39 -19.85 -3.52
CA GLU A 473 -8.38 -19.60 -2.09
C GLU A 473 -9.10 -18.28 -1.76
N CYS A 474 -9.99 -18.30 -0.76
CA CYS A 474 -10.64 -17.09 -0.27
C CYS A 474 -9.67 -16.26 0.59
N THR A 475 -9.71 -14.95 0.44
CA THR A 475 -8.93 -14.02 1.27
C THR A 475 -9.83 -12.96 1.90
N ASN A 476 -9.34 -12.35 2.98
CA ASN A 476 -9.99 -11.22 3.64
C ASN A 476 -9.51 -9.86 3.10
N PHE A 477 -8.61 -9.86 2.11
CA PHE A 477 -8.09 -8.65 1.51
C PHE A 477 -9.19 -7.88 0.79
N THR A 478 -9.09 -6.57 0.89
CA THR A 478 -10.01 -5.60 0.33
C THR A 478 -9.38 -4.89 -0.86
N ARG A 479 -10.18 -4.05 -1.52
CA ARG A 479 -9.67 -3.13 -2.53
C ARG A 479 -8.55 -2.23 -2.00
N LYS A 480 -8.67 -1.70 -0.77
CA LYS A 480 -7.67 -0.81 -0.17
C LYS A 480 -6.33 -1.54 -0.06
N ASP A 481 -6.36 -2.79 0.37
CA ASP A 481 -5.15 -3.62 0.50
C ASP A 481 -4.44 -3.82 -0.85
N LYS A 482 -5.19 -4.04 -1.94
CA LYS A 482 -4.62 -4.14 -3.28
C LYS A 482 -3.91 -2.84 -3.69
N TYR A 483 -4.58 -1.70 -3.57
CA TYR A 483 -4.00 -0.43 -4.02
C TYR A 483 -2.82 -0.02 -3.15
N MET A 484 -2.87 -0.31 -1.85
CA MET A 484 -1.76 -0.08 -0.94
C MET A 484 -0.55 -0.95 -1.34
N ALA A 485 -0.77 -2.23 -1.61
CA ALA A 485 0.28 -3.17 -2.01
C ALA A 485 0.89 -2.83 -3.40
N LEU A 486 0.07 -2.42 -4.38
CA LEU A 486 0.52 -2.26 -5.77
C LEU A 486 0.93 -0.83 -6.13
N ALA A 487 0.25 0.18 -5.57
CA ALA A 487 0.40 1.58 -5.97
C ALA A 487 0.78 2.51 -4.80
N GLY A 488 0.82 2.01 -3.56
CA GLY A 488 1.14 2.81 -2.37
C GLY A 488 0.10 3.88 -2.07
N ASN A 489 -1.15 3.70 -2.51
CA ASN A 489 -2.28 4.62 -2.23
C ASN A 489 -3.55 3.81 -1.92
N ASP A 490 -4.63 4.49 -1.55
CA ASP A 490 -5.90 3.83 -1.19
C ASP A 490 -6.85 3.60 -2.39
N GLY A 491 -6.44 3.99 -3.60
CA GLY A 491 -7.23 3.85 -4.83
C GLY A 491 -8.33 4.91 -5.01
N THR A 492 -8.32 6.01 -4.25
CA THR A 492 -9.09 7.23 -4.55
C THR A 492 -8.41 8.02 -5.69
N VAL A 493 -9.23 8.60 -6.58
CA VAL A 493 -8.73 9.46 -7.66
C VAL A 493 -9.03 10.87 -7.22
N THR A 494 -8.03 11.59 -6.73
CA THR A 494 -8.13 13.05 -6.59
C THR A 494 -8.29 13.63 -8.00
N THR A 495 -9.44 14.25 -8.27
CA THR A 495 -9.63 15.03 -9.49
C THR A 495 -8.55 16.11 -9.51
N LYS A 496 -7.62 16.02 -10.47
CA LYS A 496 -6.67 17.10 -10.73
C LYS A 496 -7.50 18.35 -11.04
N SER A 497 -7.46 19.35 -10.17
CA SER A 497 -7.91 20.69 -10.52
C SER A 497 -7.01 21.22 -11.63
N GLU A 498 -7.61 21.90 -12.59
CA GLU A 498 -6.94 22.61 -13.67
C GLU A 498 -6.10 23.76 -13.11
N PHE A 499 -4.88 23.48 -12.67
CA PHE A 499 -3.84 24.48 -12.49
C PHE A 499 -2.71 24.21 -13.49
N ALA A 500 -3.00 24.47 -14.76
CA ALA A 500 -2.00 24.55 -15.82
C ALA A 500 -2.32 25.72 -16.76
N SER A 501 -2.23 26.95 -16.23
CA SER A 501 -2.21 28.17 -17.04
C SER A 501 -1.64 29.37 -16.25
N LYS A 502 -0.36 29.29 -15.87
CA LYS A 502 0.43 30.52 -15.69
C LYS A 502 1.64 30.49 -16.62
N LYS A 503 1.48 31.22 -17.73
CA LYS A 503 2.57 31.70 -18.59
C LYS A 503 3.59 32.43 -17.70
N PHE A 504 4.84 31.96 -17.71
CA PHE A 504 5.96 32.80 -17.32
C PHE A 504 6.41 33.59 -18.56
N PRO A 505 6.68 34.90 -18.45
CA PRO A 505 7.10 35.70 -19.58
C PRO A 505 8.54 35.37 -19.95
N SER A 506 8.76 35.40 -21.27
CA SER A 506 10.07 35.36 -21.91
C SER A 506 10.98 36.47 -21.41
N SER A 507 12.17 36.11 -20.94
CA SER A 507 13.33 37.00 -21.02
C SER A 507 14.54 36.22 -21.52
N SER A 508 15.08 36.75 -22.61
CA SER A 508 16.28 36.40 -23.32
C SER A 508 17.52 36.48 -22.42
N PHE A 509 18.32 35.41 -22.37
CA PHE A 509 19.77 35.54 -22.21
C PHE A 509 20.46 34.57 -23.15
N THR A 510 21.17 35.16 -24.09
CA THR A 510 21.98 34.58 -25.15
C THR A 510 23.32 34.06 -24.61
N GLY A 511 23.76 32.93 -25.17
CA GLY A 511 25.18 32.57 -25.34
C GLY A 511 25.88 32.00 -24.10
N TYR A 512 26.36 30.76 -24.18
CA TYR A 512 27.79 30.41 -24.22
C TYR A 512 27.96 28.89 -24.43
N SER A 513 29.08 28.58 -25.08
CA SER A 513 29.40 27.37 -25.84
C SER A 513 29.69 26.12 -25.00
N PHE A 514 29.40 24.96 -25.60
CA PHE A 514 30.10 23.70 -25.35
C PHE A 514 31.57 23.84 -25.79
N ASP A 515 32.53 23.58 -24.89
CA ASP A 515 33.63 22.61 -25.06
C ASP A 515 34.77 22.82 -24.03
N GLU A 516 35.23 21.67 -23.51
CA GLU A 516 36.51 21.34 -22.85
C GLU A 516 37.10 22.22 -21.72
N CYS A 517 37.27 21.61 -20.53
CA CYS A 517 38.63 21.37 -20.01
C CYS A 517 38.70 20.40 -18.81
N PHE A 518 39.57 19.42 -19.01
CA PHE A 518 40.26 18.60 -18.03
C PHE A 518 41.15 19.44 -17.09
N PHE A 519 41.49 18.88 -15.92
CA PHE A 519 42.53 19.30 -14.96
C PHE A 519 42.35 20.65 -14.23
N PHE A 520 41.99 20.60 -12.93
CA PHE A 520 42.73 21.32 -11.88
C PHE A 520 42.51 20.72 -10.47
N SER A 521 43.66 20.37 -9.89
CA SER A 521 44.08 20.28 -8.48
C SER A 521 43.06 20.31 -7.33
N PHE A 522 43.22 19.33 -6.45
CA PHE A 522 42.78 19.30 -5.05
C PHE A 522 43.00 20.66 -4.34
N ARG A 523 41.91 21.29 -3.91
CA ARG A 523 41.88 22.08 -2.67
C ARG A 523 40.66 21.66 -1.86
N LYS A 524 40.93 21.38 -0.58
CA LYS A 524 39.95 21.07 0.47
C LYS A 524 38.77 22.05 0.39
N THR A 525 37.61 21.53 0.04
CA THR A 525 36.34 22.14 0.42
C THR A 525 35.45 21.03 0.94
N SER A 526 34.97 21.27 2.15
CA SER A 526 34.18 20.39 2.98
C SER A 526 33.02 19.76 2.21
N ILE A 527 32.80 18.49 2.51
CA ILE A 527 31.67 17.67 2.07
C ILE A 527 30.36 18.47 2.21
N LEU A 528 29.82 18.97 1.10
CA LEU A 528 28.43 19.41 1.03
C LEU A 528 27.58 18.13 0.88
N LYS A 529 27.16 17.60 2.03
CA LYS A 529 26.06 16.65 2.14
C LYS A 529 24.86 17.23 1.38
N LEU A 530 24.37 16.51 0.37
CA LEU A 530 23.02 16.67 -0.14
C LEU A 530 22.06 16.30 0.99
N THR A 531 21.62 17.30 1.75
CA THR A 531 20.50 17.20 2.68
C THR A 531 19.21 17.04 1.88
N THR A 532 18.79 15.79 1.70
CA THR A 532 17.37 15.48 1.61
C THR A 532 16.75 15.89 2.94
N ASN A 533 15.96 16.97 2.97
CA ASN A 533 15.08 17.30 4.10
C ASN A 533 13.89 16.33 4.16
N SER A 534 14.18 15.03 4.16
CA SER A 534 13.49 14.07 5.00
C SER A 534 14.57 13.53 5.92
N LEU A 535 14.76 14.17 7.08
CA LEU A 535 15.39 13.48 8.19
C LEU A 535 14.60 12.17 8.31
N SER A 536 15.23 11.03 8.01
CA SER A 536 14.68 9.75 8.41
C SER A 536 14.63 9.82 9.93
N ILE A 537 13.47 10.16 10.48
CA ILE A 537 13.33 10.34 11.92
C ILE A 537 13.63 8.98 12.54
N PRO A 538 14.75 8.85 13.27
CA PRO A 538 15.21 7.54 13.72
C PRO A 538 14.27 7.07 14.84
N ILE A 539 13.42 6.11 14.52
CA ILE A 539 12.67 5.35 15.53
C ILE A 539 13.54 4.17 15.95
N ASP A 540 13.86 4.10 17.24
CA ASP A 540 14.55 2.98 17.85
C ASP A 540 13.52 2.01 18.47
N PRO A 541 13.19 0.90 17.79
CA PRO A 541 12.19 -0.04 18.28
C PRO A 541 12.62 -0.75 19.57
N THR A 542 13.92 -0.76 19.93
CA THR A 542 14.41 -1.42 21.15
C THR A 542 13.95 -0.71 22.43
N ARG A 543 13.52 0.55 22.30
CA ARG A 543 13.02 1.39 23.40
C ARG A 543 11.51 1.32 23.56
N VAL A 544 10.83 0.56 22.70
CA VAL A 544 9.38 0.35 22.73
C VAL A 544 9.07 -0.94 23.49
N THR A 545 8.26 -0.84 24.53
CA THR A 545 7.75 -2.00 25.29
C THR A 545 6.24 -2.12 25.08
N GLN A 546 5.80 -3.31 24.69
CA GLN A 546 4.38 -3.64 24.62
C GLN A 546 3.85 -3.89 26.03
N ILE A 547 2.82 -3.14 26.42
CA ILE A 547 2.21 -3.17 27.76
C ILE A 547 1.01 -4.10 27.80
N SER A 548 0.12 -3.99 26.80
CA SER A 548 -1.12 -4.75 26.72
C SER A 548 -1.51 -4.95 25.25
N TRP A 549 -2.19 -6.05 24.95
CA TRP A 549 -2.85 -6.28 23.66
C TRP A 549 -4.33 -5.87 23.67
N HIS A 550 -4.97 -5.88 24.85
CA HIS A 550 -6.38 -5.55 25.05
C HIS A 550 -6.56 -4.59 26.24
N PRO A 551 -6.64 -3.26 26.01
CA PRO A 551 -6.44 -2.58 24.72
C PRO A 551 -4.97 -2.66 24.28
N ARG A 552 -4.69 -2.32 23.02
CA ARG A 552 -3.31 -2.25 22.51
C ARG A 552 -2.62 -1.04 23.10
N VAL A 553 -1.60 -1.26 23.93
CA VAL A 553 -0.84 -0.21 24.63
C VAL A 553 0.64 -0.47 24.51
N PHE A 554 1.40 0.56 24.14
CA PHE A 554 2.85 0.52 23.96
C PHE A 554 3.48 1.75 24.62
N ILE A 555 4.59 1.57 25.32
CA ILE A 555 5.37 2.68 25.86
C ILE A 555 6.69 2.81 25.11
N TYR A 556 7.04 4.02 24.70
CA TYR A 556 8.33 4.37 24.12
C TYR A 556 9.11 5.17 25.16
N ARG A 557 10.20 4.57 25.66
CA ARG A 557 11.09 5.22 26.64
C ARG A 557 11.89 6.35 26.01
N ASN A 558 11.94 7.50 26.69
CA ASN A 558 12.54 8.77 26.27
C ASN A 558 12.36 9.08 24.77
N PHE A 559 11.09 9.05 24.37
CA PHE A 559 10.61 9.48 23.07
C PHE A 559 10.90 10.97 22.80
N LEU A 560 10.76 11.81 23.82
CA LEU A 560 11.15 13.23 23.81
C LEU A 560 12.48 13.43 24.55
N THR A 561 13.25 14.42 24.11
CA THR A 561 14.39 14.92 24.90
C THR A 561 13.89 15.84 26.03
N ASN A 562 14.74 16.08 27.04
CA ASN A 562 14.38 16.98 28.14
C ASN A 562 14.11 18.40 27.63
N GLU A 563 14.87 18.85 26.64
CA GLU A 563 14.73 20.16 26.00
C GLU A 563 13.40 20.27 25.24
N GLU A 564 12.98 19.22 24.52
CA GLU A 564 11.67 19.17 23.86
C GLU A 564 10.53 19.23 24.89
N CYS A 565 10.66 18.55 26.02
CA CYS A 565 9.68 18.62 27.12
C CYS A 565 9.57 20.04 27.70
N ASP A 566 10.71 20.67 28.01
CA ASP A 566 10.73 22.02 28.59
C ASP A 566 10.21 23.06 27.59
N HIS A 567 10.48 22.86 26.30
CA HIS A 567 9.96 23.69 25.21
C HIS A 567 8.42 23.65 25.16
N PHE A 568 7.81 22.46 25.18
CA PHE A 568 6.35 22.35 25.19
C PHE A 568 5.69 22.97 26.42
N ILE A 569 6.31 22.81 27.59
CA ILE A 569 5.83 23.48 28.81
C ILE A 569 5.90 25.00 28.63
N SER A 570 6.99 25.53 28.07
CA SER A 570 7.15 26.97 27.88
C SER A 570 6.12 27.58 26.92
N LEU A 571 5.76 26.87 25.84
CA LEU A 571 4.73 27.32 24.89
C LEU A 571 3.33 27.39 25.51
N ALA A 572 3.04 26.52 26.48
CA ALA A 572 1.72 26.42 27.09
C ALA A 572 1.52 27.32 28.31
N LYS A 573 2.60 27.67 29.05
CA LYS A 573 2.52 28.36 30.35
C LYS A 573 1.62 29.60 30.36
N ASP A 574 1.66 30.40 29.29
CA ASP A 574 0.94 31.67 29.22
C ASP A 574 -0.49 31.53 28.62
N SER A 575 -0.89 30.33 28.21
CA SER A 575 -2.16 30.05 27.50
C SER A 575 -3.00 28.93 28.14
N LEU A 576 -2.71 28.57 29.40
CA LEU A 576 -3.46 27.55 30.13
C LEU A 576 -4.86 28.05 30.55
N GLU A 577 -5.88 27.36 30.06
CA GLU A 577 -7.27 27.55 30.47
C GLU A 577 -7.81 26.28 31.14
N LYS A 578 -8.96 26.34 31.82
CA LYS A 578 -9.58 25.12 32.38
C LYS A 578 -9.90 24.13 31.25
N SER A 579 -9.58 22.85 31.46
CA SER A 579 -9.80 21.83 30.43
C SER A 579 -11.29 21.51 30.26
N MET A 580 -11.77 21.54 29.02
CA MET A 580 -13.15 21.19 28.67
C MET A 580 -13.30 19.69 28.35
N VAL A 581 -14.54 19.19 28.40
CA VAL A 581 -14.93 17.85 27.91
C VAL A 581 -16.04 17.98 26.86
N THR A 582 -16.11 17.03 25.94
CA THR A 582 -17.18 16.97 24.93
C THR A 582 -18.46 16.39 25.54
N ASP A 583 -19.56 17.12 25.45
CA ASP A 583 -20.88 16.65 25.85
C ASP A 583 -21.38 15.50 24.95
N LEU A 584 -21.99 14.49 25.55
CA LEU A 584 -22.40 13.26 24.85
C LEU A 584 -23.65 13.44 23.98
N GLU A 585 -24.51 14.42 24.28
CA GLU A 585 -25.76 14.68 23.57
C GLU A 585 -25.61 15.81 22.54
N THR A 586 -24.92 16.89 22.90
CA THR A 586 -24.78 18.08 22.05
C THR A 586 -23.48 18.09 21.25
N GLY A 587 -22.44 17.39 21.70
CA GLY A 587 -21.10 17.44 21.10
C GLY A 587 -20.32 18.73 21.42
N GLU A 588 -20.87 19.61 22.27
CA GLU A 588 -20.25 20.88 22.65
C GLU A 588 -19.18 20.69 23.73
N SER A 589 -18.23 21.62 23.83
CA SER A 589 -17.21 21.62 24.88
C SER A 589 -17.75 22.27 26.15
N ILE A 590 -17.87 21.52 27.24
CA ILE A 590 -18.38 21.98 28.55
C ILE A 590 -17.34 21.85 29.66
N GLU A 591 -17.42 22.72 30.68
CA GLU A 591 -16.64 22.58 31.92
C GLU A 591 -17.18 21.37 32.71
N SER A 592 -16.30 20.62 33.37
CA SER A 592 -16.67 19.34 34.00
C SER A 592 -15.91 19.09 35.29
N GLU A 593 -16.61 18.58 36.32
CA GLU A 593 -16.01 18.12 37.57
C GLU A 593 -15.19 16.82 37.39
N TYR A 594 -15.35 16.14 36.24
CA TYR A 594 -14.70 14.87 35.92
C TYR A 594 -13.30 15.03 35.31
N ARG A 595 -12.96 16.24 34.82
CA ARG A 595 -11.63 16.62 34.33
C ARG A 595 -11.22 17.95 34.95
N THR A 596 -10.22 17.93 35.83
CA THR A 596 -9.87 19.08 36.67
C THR A 596 -8.55 19.76 36.29
N SER A 597 -7.94 19.36 35.17
CA SER A 597 -6.69 19.95 34.66
C SER A 597 -6.89 21.33 34.02
N THR A 598 -5.80 22.08 33.87
CA THR A 598 -5.70 23.16 32.88
C THR A 598 -5.03 22.66 31.60
N GLY A 599 -5.30 23.29 30.46
CA GLY A 599 -4.73 22.89 29.19
C GLY A 599 -4.68 24.01 28.16
N ALA A 600 -3.83 23.81 27.16
CA ALA A 600 -3.63 24.69 26.01
C ALA A 600 -3.45 23.84 24.75
N PHE A 601 -3.90 24.33 23.60
CA PHE A 601 -3.64 23.69 22.30
C PHE A 601 -2.48 24.41 21.60
N LEU A 602 -1.53 23.63 21.08
CA LEU A 602 -0.48 24.13 20.20
C LEU A 602 -0.92 23.99 18.75
N ASN A 603 -0.65 25.01 17.93
CA ASN A 603 -0.91 24.95 16.51
C ASN A 603 -0.06 23.84 15.86
N LYS A 604 -0.60 23.21 14.81
CA LYS A 604 0.17 22.22 14.04
C LYS A 604 1.40 22.85 13.44
N ALA A 605 2.53 22.16 13.53
CA ALA A 605 3.82 22.66 13.06
C ALA A 605 4.11 24.11 13.48
N GLN A 606 3.65 24.53 14.68
CA GLN A 606 3.79 25.91 15.19
C GLN A 606 5.25 26.39 15.18
N ASP A 607 6.18 25.48 15.46
CA ASP A 607 7.61 25.68 15.27
C ASP A 607 8.30 24.37 14.85
N GLU A 608 9.61 24.45 14.63
CA GLU A 608 10.42 23.32 14.17
C GLU A 608 10.44 22.15 15.18
N VAL A 609 10.38 22.43 16.48
CA VAL A 609 10.36 21.38 17.52
C VAL A 609 9.03 20.64 17.50
N VAL A 610 7.92 21.39 17.46
CA VAL A 610 6.56 20.83 17.33
C VAL A 610 6.47 19.99 16.06
N ALA A 611 6.89 20.52 14.91
CA ALA A 611 6.83 19.82 13.63
C ALA A 611 7.67 18.51 13.64
N ASN A 612 8.88 18.55 14.20
CA ASN A 612 9.75 17.38 14.29
C ASN A 612 9.16 16.29 15.19
N VAL A 613 8.51 16.68 16.30
CA VAL A 613 7.84 15.74 17.20
C VAL A 613 6.57 15.17 16.56
N GLU A 614 5.77 15.98 15.87
CA GLU A 614 4.59 15.49 15.12
C GLU A 614 4.97 14.49 14.03
N ALA A 615 6.03 14.76 13.28
CA ALA A 615 6.57 13.83 12.30
C ALA A 615 7.14 12.55 12.95
N ARG A 616 7.74 12.65 14.15
CA ARG A 616 8.20 11.49 14.94
C ARG A 616 7.03 10.63 15.41
N ILE A 617 5.92 11.26 15.82
CA ILE A 617 4.68 10.58 16.19
C ILE A 617 4.11 9.84 14.97
N ALA A 618 4.05 10.49 13.81
CA ALA A 618 3.58 9.87 12.58
C ALA A 618 4.44 8.67 12.17
N ALA A 619 5.77 8.80 12.27
CA ALA A 619 6.70 7.72 12.00
C ALA A 619 6.55 6.53 12.98
N TRP A 620 6.32 6.78 14.28
CA TRP A 620 6.15 5.72 15.28
C TRP A 620 4.79 5.01 15.16
N THR A 621 3.72 5.78 14.96
CA THR A 621 2.35 5.27 14.90
C THR A 621 1.99 4.65 13.55
N PHE A 622 2.77 4.94 12.50
CA PHE A 622 2.44 4.66 11.10
C PHE A 622 1.11 5.29 10.66
N LEU A 623 0.69 6.37 11.32
CA LEU A 623 -0.49 7.16 10.96
C LEU A 623 -0.03 8.52 10.40
N PRO A 624 -0.67 9.02 9.32
CA PRO A 624 -0.24 10.27 8.68
C PRO A 624 -0.39 11.50 9.60
N GLU A 625 0.48 12.50 9.45
CA GLU A 625 0.45 13.74 10.24
C GLU A 625 -0.88 14.48 10.08
N GLU A 626 -1.46 14.46 8.88
CA GLU A 626 -2.73 15.12 8.56
C GLU A 626 -3.93 14.53 9.30
N ASN A 627 -3.80 13.34 9.89
CA ASN A 627 -4.84 12.71 10.71
C ASN A 627 -4.80 13.20 12.17
N GLY A 628 -3.71 13.82 12.61
CA GLY A 628 -3.56 14.27 13.99
C GLY A 628 -4.37 15.54 14.27
N GLU A 629 -4.93 15.68 15.46
CA GLU A 629 -5.42 16.98 15.96
C GLU A 629 -4.25 17.89 16.38
N PRO A 630 -4.44 19.20 16.55
CA PRO A 630 -3.50 20.05 17.29
C PRO A 630 -3.11 19.43 18.64
N MET A 631 -1.84 19.53 19.03
CA MET A 631 -1.34 18.89 20.25
C MET A 631 -1.89 19.60 21.50
N GLN A 632 -2.48 18.86 22.43
CA GLN A 632 -3.00 19.43 23.66
C GLN A 632 -2.02 19.27 24.81
N ILE A 633 -1.53 20.37 25.38
CA ILE A 633 -0.72 20.38 26.59
C ILE A 633 -1.65 20.46 27.80
N LEU A 634 -1.37 19.67 28.82
CA LEU A 634 -2.17 19.55 30.03
C LEU A 634 -1.30 19.65 31.27
N HIS A 635 -1.79 20.38 32.26
CA HIS A 635 -1.18 20.55 33.57
C HIS A 635 -2.15 20.08 34.67
N TYR A 636 -1.65 19.21 35.56
CA TYR A 636 -2.37 18.74 36.74
C TYR A 636 -1.59 19.11 38.01
N GLU A 637 -2.25 19.87 38.87
CA GLU A 637 -1.80 20.21 40.22
C GLU A 637 -2.20 19.13 41.24
N HIS A 638 -1.81 19.32 42.50
CA HIS A 638 -2.17 18.44 43.61
C HIS A 638 -3.69 18.18 43.67
N GLY A 639 -4.07 16.90 43.69
CA GLY A 639 -5.45 16.43 43.73
C GLY A 639 -6.18 16.43 42.38
N GLN A 640 -5.66 17.11 41.35
CA GLN A 640 -6.30 17.14 40.04
C GLN A 640 -6.16 15.79 39.33
N LYS A 641 -7.20 15.43 38.58
CA LYS A 641 -7.40 14.12 37.96
C LYS A 641 -8.20 14.23 36.67
N TYR A 642 -8.23 13.12 35.93
CA TYR A 642 -9.19 12.89 34.86
C TYR A 642 -9.80 11.50 35.04
N GLU A 643 -11.10 11.45 35.29
CA GLU A 643 -11.85 10.21 35.41
C GLU A 643 -11.74 9.32 34.16
N PRO A 644 -11.87 7.99 34.31
CA PRO A 644 -11.78 7.06 33.18
C PRO A 644 -12.79 7.39 32.07
N HIS A 645 -12.30 7.58 30.85
CA HIS A 645 -13.07 7.97 29.68
C HIS A 645 -12.55 7.26 28.42
N PHE A 646 -13.24 7.50 27.30
CA PHE A 646 -12.84 7.04 25.98
C PHE A 646 -12.38 8.22 25.14
N ASP A 647 -11.32 8.01 24.37
CA ASP A 647 -10.89 9.01 23.38
C ASP A 647 -11.67 8.93 22.08
N PHE A 648 -12.40 7.84 21.79
CA PHE A 648 -13.27 7.80 20.62
C PHE A 648 -14.58 8.54 20.90
N PHE A 649 -15.11 9.24 19.90
CA PHE A 649 -16.37 9.97 20.03
C PHE A 649 -17.58 9.06 20.16
N MET A 650 -18.55 9.46 20.99
CA MET A 650 -19.90 8.88 21.01
C MET A 650 -20.87 9.70 20.17
N ASP A 651 -20.62 11.00 20.04
CA ASP A 651 -21.40 11.94 19.25
C ASP A 651 -21.07 11.79 17.75
N LYS A 652 -22.02 12.15 16.89
CA LYS A 652 -21.84 12.07 15.44
C LYS A 652 -21.16 13.31 14.85
N VAL A 653 -21.20 14.45 15.55
CA VAL A 653 -20.73 15.74 15.02
C VAL A 653 -19.21 15.72 14.87
N ASN A 654 -18.50 15.33 15.93
CA ASN A 654 -17.05 15.21 15.93
C ASN A 654 -16.56 14.05 15.05
N GLN A 655 -17.40 13.05 14.76
CA GLN A 655 -17.07 11.99 13.80
C GLN A 655 -17.07 12.47 12.35
N GLU A 656 -17.75 13.56 12.01
CA GLU A 656 -17.70 14.09 10.64
C GLU A 656 -16.30 14.65 10.31
N ILE A 657 -15.60 15.17 11.31
CA ILE A 657 -14.24 15.70 11.21
C ILE A 657 -13.23 14.57 11.45
N GLY A 658 -12.65 14.03 10.37
CA GLY A 658 -11.64 12.97 10.46
C GLY A 658 -12.15 11.58 10.89
N GLY A 659 -13.38 11.43 11.41
CA GLY A 659 -13.88 10.17 11.98
C GLY A 659 -13.48 9.98 13.44
N HIS A 660 -13.69 8.78 14.00
CA HIS A 660 -13.21 8.47 15.35
C HIS A 660 -11.68 8.65 15.47
N ARG A 661 -11.22 9.06 16.66
CA ARG A 661 -9.83 8.96 17.07
C ARG A 661 -9.44 7.47 17.15
N VAL A 662 -8.51 7.04 16.31
CA VAL A 662 -8.03 5.65 16.24
C VAL A 662 -6.97 5.35 17.28
N ALA A 663 -6.12 6.33 17.58
CA ALA A 663 -4.99 6.20 18.47
C ALA A 663 -4.71 7.51 19.19
N THR A 664 -4.12 7.38 20.36
CA THR A 664 -3.69 8.51 21.19
C THR A 664 -2.23 8.30 21.56
N VAL A 665 -1.42 9.34 21.39
CA VAL A 665 -0.06 9.41 21.93
C VAL A 665 -0.04 10.40 23.07
N LEU A 666 0.15 9.90 24.29
CA LEU A 666 0.27 10.67 25.52
C LEU A 666 1.75 10.74 25.91
N MET A 667 2.34 11.92 25.84
CA MET A 667 3.74 12.18 26.16
C MET A 667 3.85 12.81 27.55
N TYR A 668 4.73 12.30 28.40
CA TYR A 668 4.95 12.83 29.74
C TYR A 668 6.06 13.89 29.71
N LEU A 669 5.71 15.13 30.04
CA LEU A 669 6.62 16.28 29.99
C LEU A 669 7.31 16.53 31.35
N SER A 670 6.73 16.04 32.44
CA SER A 670 7.33 16.03 33.78
C SER A 670 7.33 14.62 34.38
N GLU A 671 8.18 14.42 35.39
CA GLU A 671 8.10 13.28 36.29
C GLU A 671 7.31 13.68 37.54
N VAL A 672 6.52 12.75 38.08
CA VAL A 672 5.63 12.99 39.23
C VAL A 672 6.08 12.09 40.37
N ASP A 673 6.27 12.65 41.56
CA ASP A 673 6.80 11.92 42.72
C ASP A 673 5.81 10.84 43.19
N LYS A 674 4.53 11.21 43.35
CA LYS A 674 3.45 10.28 43.71
C LYS A 674 2.13 10.62 43.02
N GLY A 675 1.43 9.59 42.55
CA GLY A 675 0.18 9.75 41.82
C GLY A 675 0.40 10.10 40.35
N GLY A 676 -0.64 10.62 39.70
CA GLY A 676 -0.58 11.05 38.30
C GLY A 676 -0.44 9.92 37.28
N GLU A 677 -0.61 8.67 37.66
CA GLU A 677 -0.50 7.52 36.74
C GLU A 677 -1.59 7.55 35.67
N THR A 678 -1.27 7.10 34.45
CA THR A 678 -2.30 6.81 33.45
C THR A 678 -2.79 5.38 33.67
N VAL A 679 -4.05 5.21 34.06
CA VAL A 679 -4.65 3.92 34.42
C VAL A 679 -5.59 3.42 33.33
N PHE A 680 -5.57 2.12 33.06
CA PHE A 680 -6.50 1.39 32.18
C PHE A 680 -7.30 0.38 33.01
N PRO A 681 -8.45 0.78 33.58
CA PRO A 681 -9.21 -0.06 34.52
C PRO A 681 -9.69 -1.40 33.95
N ARG A 682 -9.87 -1.46 32.62
CA ARG A 682 -10.39 -2.63 31.91
C ARG A 682 -9.33 -3.41 31.14
N SER A 683 -8.06 -3.11 31.32
CA SER A 683 -7.00 -3.85 30.64
C SER A 683 -6.89 -5.27 31.19
N GLU A 684 -6.79 -6.26 30.30
CA GLU A 684 -6.55 -7.66 30.68
C GLU A 684 -5.19 -7.85 31.39
N ALA A 685 -4.27 -6.90 31.23
CA ALA A 685 -2.98 -6.95 31.89
C ALA A 685 -3.04 -6.48 33.36
N ALA A 686 -4.18 -5.95 33.85
CA ALA A 686 -4.29 -5.35 35.19
C ALA A 686 -3.73 -6.24 36.30
N ASP A 687 -4.04 -7.54 36.27
CA ASP A 687 -3.60 -8.52 37.28
C ASP A 687 -2.13 -8.93 37.13
N SER A 688 -1.53 -8.69 35.96
CA SER A 688 -0.14 -9.07 35.66
C SER A 688 0.89 -8.07 36.18
N GLN A 689 0.45 -6.89 36.63
CA GLN A 689 1.32 -5.84 37.15
C GLN A 689 1.34 -5.88 38.69
N PRO A 690 2.40 -6.39 39.33
CA PRO A 690 2.52 -6.32 40.78
C PRO A 690 2.64 -4.85 41.22
N LYS A 691 1.77 -4.43 42.14
CA LYS A 691 1.75 -3.06 42.66
C LYS A 691 2.04 -3.08 44.15
N GLY A 692 3.21 -2.56 44.52
CA GLY A 692 3.57 -2.29 45.90
C GLY A 692 2.95 -0.98 46.42
N ASP A 693 3.47 -0.51 47.55
CA ASP A 693 2.96 0.68 48.25
C ASP A 693 3.23 1.99 47.49
N ASP A 694 4.18 1.99 46.55
CA ASP A 694 4.53 3.15 45.73
C ASP A 694 3.50 3.51 44.64
N TRP A 695 2.39 2.77 44.53
CA TRP A 695 1.32 3.03 43.56
C TRP A 695 0.12 3.69 44.24
N SER A 696 -0.47 4.70 43.60
CA SER A 696 -1.70 5.32 44.11
C SER A 696 -2.84 4.31 44.18
N ASN A 697 -3.80 4.54 45.09
CA ASN A 697 -4.98 3.67 45.19
C ASN A 697 -5.75 3.61 43.86
N CYS A 698 -5.84 4.73 43.13
CA CYS A 698 -6.42 4.78 41.79
C CYS A 698 -5.68 3.87 40.80
N ALA A 699 -4.34 3.87 40.82
CA ALA A 699 -3.56 3.04 39.92
C ALA A 699 -3.71 1.53 40.21
N LYS A 700 -4.18 1.16 41.41
CA LYS A 700 -4.43 -0.26 41.77
C LYS A 700 -5.62 -0.86 41.02
N ASP A 701 -6.58 -0.04 40.57
CA ASP A 701 -7.82 -0.48 39.89
C ASP A 701 -7.69 -0.82 38.40
N GLY A 702 -6.47 -0.91 37.85
CA GLY A 702 -6.24 -1.29 36.45
C GLY A 702 -4.76 -1.35 36.07
N TYR A 703 -4.40 -1.71 34.84
CA TYR A 703 -2.98 -1.57 34.45
C TYR A 703 -2.60 -0.08 34.44
N ALA A 704 -1.52 0.31 35.09
CA ALA A 704 -1.16 1.71 35.23
C ALA A 704 0.27 2.01 34.76
N VAL A 705 0.47 3.20 34.20
CA VAL A 705 1.77 3.68 33.72
C VAL A 705 2.14 4.94 34.50
N LYS A 706 3.30 4.90 35.18
CA LYS A 706 3.83 6.07 35.89
C LYS A 706 4.37 7.11 34.90
N PRO A 707 4.08 8.41 35.11
CA PRO A 707 4.62 9.47 34.27
C PRO A 707 6.12 9.59 34.49
N LYS A 708 6.90 9.43 33.42
CA LYS A 708 8.35 9.66 33.42
C LYS A 708 8.69 10.64 32.33
N LYS A 709 9.41 11.71 32.67
CA LYS A 709 9.75 12.77 31.73
C LYS A 709 10.41 12.19 30.47
N GLY A 710 9.85 12.54 29.31
CA GLY A 710 10.29 12.12 28.00
C GLY A 710 9.66 10.83 27.48
N ASP A 711 9.04 10.00 28.32
CA ASP A 711 8.36 8.79 27.86
C ASP A 711 7.05 9.14 27.12
N ALA A 712 6.69 8.32 26.13
CA ALA A 712 5.43 8.43 25.41
C ALA A 712 4.64 7.12 25.44
N LEU A 713 3.35 7.22 25.71
CA LEU A 713 2.40 6.12 25.74
C LEU A 713 1.51 6.18 24.50
N LEU A 714 1.55 5.15 23.68
CA LEU A 714 0.65 4.95 22.54
C LEU A 714 -0.40 3.91 22.91
N PHE A 715 -1.68 4.28 22.81
CA PHE A 715 -2.77 3.32 22.92
C PHE A 715 -3.81 3.53 21.83
N PHE A 716 -4.52 2.45 21.50
CA PHE A 716 -5.52 2.45 20.43
C PHE A 716 -6.94 2.41 20.99
N SER A 717 -7.74 3.38 20.58
CA SER A 717 -9.16 3.52 20.94
C SER A 717 -10.07 2.63 20.08
N LEU A 718 -9.55 2.15 18.94
CA LEU A 718 -10.25 1.25 18.01
C LEU A 718 -9.51 -0.08 17.81
N HIS A 719 -10.29 -1.13 17.59
CA HIS A 719 -9.82 -2.41 17.08
C HIS A 719 -9.33 -2.27 15.62
N ILE A 720 -8.57 -3.26 15.13
CA ILE A 720 -8.04 -3.28 13.75
C ILE A 720 -9.17 -3.26 12.69
N ASN A 721 -10.36 -3.72 13.05
CA ASN A 721 -11.57 -3.66 12.22
C ASN A 721 -12.29 -2.30 12.26
N ALA A 722 -11.69 -1.28 12.89
CA ALA A 722 -12.21 0.07 13.10
C ALA A 722 -13.48 0.19 13.99
N THR A 723 -13.81 -0.86 14.75
CA THR A 723 -14.83 -0.77 15.81
C THR A 723 -14.23 -0.26 17.12
N THR A 724 -15.03 0.37 17.96
CA THR A 724 -14.60 0.97 19.23
C THR A 724 -14.16 -0.09 20.24
N ASP A 725 -12.99 0.11 20.85
CA ASP A 725 -12.45 -0.82 21.84
C ASP A 725 -12.87 -0.36 23.24
N ARG A 726 -13.83 -1.06 23.86
CA ARG A 726 -14.33 -0.72 25.21
C ARG A 726 -13.29 -0.98 26.31
N LEU A 727 -12.21 -1.70 26.02
CA LEU A 727 -11.11 -1.91 26.94
C LEU A 727 -10.12 -0.74 26.94
N SER A 728 -10.20 0.16 25.94
CA SER A 728 -9.43 1.42 25.87
C SER A 728 -9.84 2.49 26.90
N LEU A 729 -10.76 2.16 27.80
CA LEU A 729 -11.15 3.03 28.92
C LEU A 729 -9.90 3.35 29.74
N HIS A 730 -9.59 4.64 29.88
CA HIS A 730 -8.39 5.09 30.56
C HIS A 730 -8.61 6.43 31.26
N GLY A 731 -7.82 6.70 32.29
CA GLY A 731 -7.89 7.94 33.07
C GLY A 731 -6.53 8.39 33.58
N SER A 732 -6.50 9.59 34.16
CA SER A 732 -5.33 10.13 34.87
C SER A 732 -5.62 10.14 36.37
N CYS A 733 -4.91 9.30 37.13
CA CYS A 733 -5.03 9.27 38.57
C CYS A 733 -4.67 10.62 39.20
N PRO A 734 -5.22 10.93 40.40
CA PRO A 734 -4.91 12.17 41.10
C PRO A 734 -3.40 12.34 41.33
N VAL A 735 -2.89 13.54 41.12
CA VAL A 735 -1.52 13.88 41.53
C VAL A 735 -1.49 14.03 43.06
N ILE A 736 -0.60 13.31 43.74
CA ILE A 736 -0.48 13.33 45.20
C ILE A 736 0.73 14.18 45.61
N GLU A 737 1.83 14.08 44.90
CA GLU A 737 3.06 14.84 45.18
C GLU A 737 3.74 15.22 43.86
N GLY A 738 4.13 16.48 43.72
CA GLY A 738 4.64 17.07 42.48
C GLY A 738 3.55 17.66 41.57
N GLU A 739 3.90 17.87 40.30
CA GLU A 739 3.00 18.39 39.25
C GLU A 739 3.15 17.56 37.98
N LYS A 740 2.03 17.29 37.30
CA LYS A 740 2.03 16.51 36.06
C LYS A 740 1.82 17.41 34.85
N TRP A 741 2.79 17.41 33.95
CA TRP A 741 2.69 17.98 32.62
C TRP A 741 2.66 16.87 31.58
N SER A 742 1.71 16.95 30.65
CA SER A 742 1.59 15.98 29.57
C SER A 742 1.15 16.63 28.26
N ALA A 743 1.60 16.08 27.14
CA ALA A 743 1.16 16.45 25.81
C ALA A 743 0.40 15.30 25.16
N THR A 744 -0.82 15.57 24.69
CA THR A 744 -1.70 14.58 24.07
C THR A 744 -1.84 14.86 22.59
N LYS A 745 -1.59 13.85 21.76
CA LYS A 745 -1.84 13.88 20.31
C LYS A 745 -2.89 12.83 19.98
N TRP A 746 -4.09 13.29 19.65
CA TRP A 746 -5.15 12.45 19.12
C TRP A 746 -5.01 12.28 17.61
N ILE A 747 -5.24 11.08 17.10
CA ILE A 747 -5.07 10.76 15.68
C ILE A 747 -6.35 10.12 15.16
N HIS A 748 -6.94 10.69 14.12
CA HIS A 748 -8.18 10.24 13.51
C HIS A 748 -7.99 9.12 12.47
N VAL A 749 -9.08 8.44 12.11
CA VAL A 749 -9.09 7.44 11.03
C VAL A 749 -8.92 8.03 9.63
N ARG A 750 -9.19 9.33 9.45
CA ARG A 750 -9.01 10.11 8.21
C ARG A 750 -8.35 11.46 8.55
N SER A 751 -8.02 12.23 7.52
CA SER A 751 -7.44 13.56 7.68
C SER A 751 -8.35 14.45 8.53
N TYR A 752 -7.77 15.06 9.57
CA TYR A 752 -8.38 16.12 10.37
C TYR A 752 -8.35 17.45 9.61
N ASP A 753 -7.34 17.62 8.73
CA ASP A 753 -7.15 18.84 7.92
C ASP A 753 -8.08 18.95 6.71
N SER A 754 -8.94 17.96 6.47
CA SER A 754 -9.94 18.06 5.41
C SER A 754 -11.05 19.01 5.83
N ILE A 755 -10.89 20.29 5.48
CA ILE A 755 -11.94 21.31 5.57
C ILE A 755 -13.08 20.89 4.62
N PRO A 756 -14.36 20.84 5.06
CA PRO A 756 -15.48 20.82 4.13
C PRO A 756 -15.35 22.02 3.20
N SER A 757 -15.18 21.78 1.90
CA SER A 757 -14.75 22.78 0.90
C SER A 757 -15.31 24.20 1.11
N ALA A 758 -14.42 25.17 1.31
CA ALA A 758 -14.70 26.62 1.35
C ALA A 758 -15.35 27.19 0.07
N GLU A 759 -15.49 26.39 -1.00
CA GLU A 759 -15.98 26.82 -2.31
C GLU A 759 -17.51 26.89 -2.44
N LYS A 760 -18.29 26.35 -1.49
CA LYS A 760 -19.76 26.43 -1.53
C LYS A 760 -20.28 27.36 -0.44
N CYS A 761 -20.93 28.45 -0.86
CA CYS A 761 -21.66 29.31 0.06
C CYS A 761 -22.95 28.62 0.52
N ILE A 762 -22.86 27.87 1.62
CA ILE A 762 -23.99 27.15 2.21
C ILE A 762 -24.05 27.45 3.70
N ASP A 763 -25.26 27.44 4.24
CA ASP A 763 -25.46 27.32 5.68
C ASP A 763 -25.33 25.84 6.05
N MET A 764 -24.48 25.57 7.03
CA MET A 764 -24.21 24.22 7.53
C MET A 764 -25.38 23.69 8.38
N TYR A 765 -26.20 24.58 8.92
CA TYR A 765 -27.32 24.25 9.81
C TYR A 765 -28.64 24.89 9.31
N PRO A 766 -29.79 24.18 9.40
CA PRO A 766 -31.11 24.76 9.10
C PRO A 766 -31.44 26.02 9.92
N GLU A 767 -30.92 26.09 11.15
CA GLU A 767 -31.18 27.13 12.14
C GLU A 767 -30.37 28.41 11.88
N CYS A 768 -29.41 28.39 10.97
CA CYS A 768 -28.56 29.55 10.65
C CYS A 768 -29.37 30.81 10.32
N SER A 769 -30.52 30.66 9.66
CA SER A 769 -31.44 31.76 9.36
C SER A 769 -32.05 32.38 10.62
N SER A 770 -32.39 31.54 11.61
CA SER A 770 -32.94 31.97 12.90
C SER A 770 -31.87 32.61 13.78
N TRP A 771 -30.65 32.06 13.80
CA TRP A 771 -29.53 32.63 14.55
C TRP A 771 -29.07 33.96 13.97
N ALA A 772 -28.98 34.07 12.64
CA ALA A 772 -28.73 35.33 11.96
C ALA A 772 -29.81 36.38 12.30
N ALA A 773 -31.09 36.00 12.27
CA ALA A 773 -32.19 36.87 12.68
C ALA A 773 -32.15 37.27 14.17
N SER A 774 -31.50 36.47 15.02
CA SER A 774 -31.30 36.75 16.45
C SER A 774 -30.05 37.59 16.75
N GLY A 775 -29.30 37.99 15.70
CA GLY A 775 -28.12 38.83 15.80
C GLY A 775 -26.81 38.08 16.09
N GLU A 776 -26.78 36.76 15.91
CA GLU A 776 -25.60 35.94 16.21
C GLU A 776 -24.42 36.19 15.26
N CYS A 777 -24.68 36.75 14.07
CA CYS A 777 -23.61 37.14 13.14
C CYS A 777 -22.65 38.16 13.76
N ASP A 778 -23.14 39.04 14.64
CA ASP A 778 -22.33 40.07 15.32
C ASP A 778 -21.83 39.59 16.69
N LYS A 779 -22.61 38.74 17.38
CA LYS A 779 -22.28 38.24 18.72
C LYS A 779 -21.30 37.06 18.69
N ASN A 780 -21.31 36.26 17.62
CA ASN A 780 -20.46 35.08 17.46
C ASN A 780 -19.83 35.01 16.05
N PRO A 781 -19.01 36.01 15.67
CA PRO A 781 -18.52 36.16 14.30
C PRO A 781 -17.58 35.03 13.86
N SER A 782 -16.79 34.48 14.78
CA SER A 782 -15.90 33.35 14.51
C SER A 782 -16.67 32.08 14.11
N TYR A 783 -17.78 31.79 14.79
CA TYR A 783 -18.62 30.63 14.49
C TYR A 783 -19.50 30.85 13.24
N MET A 784 -20.10 32.05 13.13
CA MET A 784 -21.09 32.35 12.11
C MET A 784 -20.43 32.70 10.76
N LEU A 785 -19.41 33.56 10.77
CA LEU A 785 -18.75 34.12 9.58
C LEU A 785 -17.46 33.36 9.23
N GLY A 786 -16.75 32.88 10.25
CA GLY A 786 -15.43 32.28 10.13
C GLY A 786 -14.28 33.28 10.30
N THR A 787 -13.06 32.81 10.13
CA THR A 787 -11.81 33.60 10.16
C THR A 787 -11.05 33.40 8.85
N GLU A 788 -9.87 34.01 8.70
CA GLU A 788 -9.01 33.75 7.52
C GLU A 788 -8.53 32.29 7.44
N GLU A 789 -8.60 31.54 8.55
CA GLU A 789 -8.11 30.16 8.68
C GLU A 789 -9.23 29.11 8.74
N TYR A 790 -10.47 29.52 9.00
CA TYR A 790 -11.62 28.62 9.15
C TYR A 790 -12.91 29.20 8.53
N VAL A 791 -13.71 28.35 7.89
CA VAL A 791 -14.95 28.74 7.20
C VAL A 791 -16.13 28.71 8.16
N GLY A 792 -16.76 29.85 8.42
CA GLY A 792 -17.93 29.94 9.29
C GLY A 792 -19.12 29.08 8.85
N HIS A 793 -19.93 28.68 9.81
CA HIS A 793 -21.02 27.73 9.63
C HIS A 793 -22.28 28.33 8.99
N CYS A 794 -22.50 29.63 9.12
CA CYS A 794 -23.75 30.29 8.72
C CYS A 794 -23.50 31.45 7.75
N ARG A 795 -22.49 31.30 6.89
CA ARG A 795 -21.98 32.36 6.01
C ARG A 795 -23.00 32.85 4.99
N LYS A 796 -23.95 32.01 4.58
CA LYS A 796 -25.01 32.40 3.66
C LYS A 796 -26.09 33.20 4.38
N SER A 797 -26.55 32.75 5.55
CA SER A 797 -27.51 33.47 6.38
C SER A 797 -26.96 34.79 6.95
N CYS A 798 -25.65 34.87 7.18
CA CYS A 798 -24.97 36.11 7.57
C CYS A 798 -24.46 36.96 6.39
N ASN A 799 -24.85 36.66 5.15
CA ASN A 799 -24.49 37.42 3.94
C ASN A 799 -22.98 37.62 3.70
N VAL A 800 -22.14 36.69 4.16
CA VAL A 800 -20.68 36.70 3.91
C VAL A 800 -20.35 36.29 2.47
N CYS A 801 -21.24 35.51 1.86
CA CYS A 801 -21.13 35.06 0.48
C CYS A 801 -22.54 34.88 -0.12
N SER A 802 -22.62 34.80 -1.46
CA SER A 802 -23.87 34.70 -2.22
C SER A 802 -23.90 33.49 -3.14
#